data_AF-A0A965GW79-F1
#
_entry.id   AF-A0A965GW79-F1
#
_cell.length_a   1.000
_cell.length_b   1.000
_cell.length_c   1.000
_cell.angle_alpha   90.00
_cell.angle_beta   90.00
_cell.angle_gamma   90.00
#
_symmetry.space_group_name_H-M   'P 1'
#
loop_
_entity.id
_entity.type
_entity.pdbx_description
1 polymer ?
#
loop_
_entity_poly.entity_id
_entity_poly.type
_entity_poly.pdbx_seq_one_letter_code
_entity_poly.pdbx_strand_id
1 'polypeptide(L)'
;MSTRRVIVIGAGAGGLAAACDLARQGVEVTLVERAQVTGGKIHQHEVGPVRIDAGPTVLTMRWVFDQLLADCGERFEDGTLTLRPLPIIARHAWTAGEQLDLHASPEASADAIGKLAGAAEAARFLAFCDETRRLYHSLEHAYIRAERPTLASMSQDLGVRGLALLAGLGPFASLWQSLARHFHDPRLRQLFARYATYCGGSPWEAPATLALIAYVELRGVWAADGGMQAVATRIERTARRLGVDLRLGCGVRSIDVSAGHASGVTLDDGNRITADAVVFNGDAQALASGLLGEAARPAVRPDGLSPRSLSALTFAIHGVADGFDLSYHNVFFQPGYATEFADIFRQGRLPRQPTLYLCAQDRAGTDARPPGQPERLFCLINAPARGDQSAPAAEEIEQCRSTAFTHLQRCGLTIRAAAAAQVCSTPQQFHQRFPASGGALYGMAPHGWMSSFRRPSATTAIPGLFLAGGSVSPYYAWARERAARAGAPVDPENFCAINVALYTPGRKRWTMTERSRASIERSAREFRVGPSALEWTGSELVIRIDERSAPIPLAVRGTVRLSAPRWFDWQLPLDPSGQHRWGPLAPAGRISVDFDSPGIQWQGHGYLDSNEGDEPIESRYDEWDWSRATVDDGSSAVVYDLRTRDGREHLIARRFQTDGQVTEFDPGPRHALARTGWRIGRSIRSEGAGPPPRITRTLEDTPFYVRSLAESTVGGRQVVSVHETLNGPRLRSALVRLMLPWRMPRLR
;
A
#
# COMPACT_ATOMS: atom_id res chain seq x y z
N MET A 1 -10.83 37.14 2.00
CA MET A 1 -9.85 36.29 1.29
C MET A 1 -10.48 35.87 -0.03
N SER A 2 -9.69 35.54 -1.06
CA SER A 2 -10.28 34.91 -2.27
C SER A 2 -10.83 33.53 -1.90
N THR A 3 -12.02 33.21 -2.38
CA THR A 3 -12.50 31.82 -2.44
C THR A 3 -11.50 31.01 -3.27
N ARG A 4 -11.19 29.78 -2.85
CA ARG A 4 -10.37 28.85 -3.63
C ARG A 4 -11.26 28.12 -4.62
N ARG A 5 -10.80 27.97 -5.87
CA ARG A 5 -11.49 27.28 -6.96
C ARG A 5 -10.83 25.95 -7.25
N VAL A 6 -11.60 24.87 -7.31
CA VAL A 6 -11.10 23.51 -7.55
C VAL A 6 -11.91 22.82 -8.64
N ILE A 7 -11.21 22.22 -9.61
CA ILE A 7 -11.85 21.39 -10.64
C ILE A 7 -11.75 19.92 -10.23
N VAL A 8 -12.88 19.21 -10.24
CA VAL A 8 -12.95 17.76 -10.03
C VAL A 8 -13.26 17.08 -11.35
N ILE A 9 -12.37 16.22 -11.83
CA ILE A 9 -12.48 15.54 -13.13
C ILE A 9 -13.04 14.13 -12.91
N GLY A 10 -14.27 13.89 -13.37
CA GLY A 10 -14.97 12.60 -13.34
C GLY A 10 -15.93 12.47 -12.15
N ALA A 11 -17.22 12.26 -12.45
CA ALA A 11 -18.32 12.11 -11.48
C ALA A 11 -18.53 10.66 -11.00
N GLY A 12 -17.48 9.84 -10.99
CA GLY A 12 -17.47 8.60 -10.21
C GLY A 12 -17.54 8.89 -8.71
N ALA A 13 -17.88 7.88 -7.90
CA ALA A 13 -18.15 8.04 -6.46
C ALA A 13 -17.06 8.82 -5.68
N GLY A 14 -15.77 8.61 -5.99
CA GLY A 14 -14.67 9.35 -5.34
C GLY A 14 -14.64 10.86 -5.64
N GLY A 15 -14.98 11.26 -6.87
CA GLY A 15 -15.07 12.65 -7.30
C GLY A 15 -16.35 13.33 -6.81
N LEU A 16 -17.47 12.61 -6.80
CA LEU A 16 -18.70 13.09 -6.16
C LEU A 16 -18.49 13.33 -4.65
N ALA A 17 -17.82 12.42 -3.96
CA ALA A 17 -17.47 12.58 -2.55
C ALA A 17 -16.50 13.76 -2.34
N ALA A 18 -15.41 13.84 -3.10
CA ALA A 18 -14.45 14.94 -3.01
C ALA A 18 -15.09 16.31 -3.30
N ALA A 19 -16.01 16.39 -4.26
CA ALA A 19 -16.74 17.62 -4.56
C ALA A 19 -17.65 18.05 -3.40
N CYS A 20 -18.36 17.12 -2.76
CA CYS A 20 -19.14 17.41 -1.55
C CYS A 20 -18.24 17.88 -0.41
N ASP A 21 -17.13 17.16 -0.14
CA ASP A 21 -16.19 17.44 0.93
C ASP A 21 -15.49 18.79 0.79
N LEU A 22 -15.17 19.20 -0.44
CA LEU A 22 -14.61 20.52 -0.75
C LEU A 22 -15.67 21.62 -0.63
N ALA A 23 -16.85 21.43 -1.23
CA ALA A 23 -17.90 22.45 -1.25
C ALA A 23 -18.42 22.78 0.16
N ARG A 24 -18.58 21.78 1.05
CA ARG A 24 -18.95 22.02 2.46
C ARG A 24 -17.89 22.79 3.27
N GLN A 25 -16.65 22.87 2.78
CA GLN A 25 -15.57 23.67 3.36
C GLN A 25 -15.48 25.09 2.76
N GLY A 26 -16.45 25.51 1.94
CA GLY A 26 -16.47 26.84 1.32
C GLY A 26 -15.52 26.98 0.13
N VAL A 27 -15.13 25.85 -0.49
CA VAL A 27 -14.38 25.84 -1.76
C VAL A 27 -15.37 25.95 -2.92
N GLU A 28 -15.06 26.79 -3.91
CA GLU A 28 -15.81 26.85 -5.16
C GLU A 28 -15.40 25.65 -6.03
N VAL A 29 -16.34 24.76 -6.36
CA VAL A 29 -16.04 23.50 -7.05
C VAL A 29 -16.76 23.41 -8.39
N THR A 30 -16.01 23.17 -9.45
CA THR A 30 -16.54 22.74 -10.75
C THR A 30 -16.24 21.26 -10.95
N LEU A 31 -17.27 20.42 -11.09
CA LEU A 31 -17.12 19.00 -11.40
C LEU A 31 -17.41 18.78 -12.90
N VAL A 32 -16.41 18.28 -13.64
CA VAL A 32 -16.47 18.05 -15.09
C VAL A 32 -16.52 16.55 -15.38
N GLU A 33 -17.52 16.09 -16.13
CA GLU A 33 -17.74 14.69 -16.49
C GLU A 33 -18.10 14.53 -17.97
N ARG A 34 -17.42 13.59 -18.66
CA ARG A 34 -17.60 13.27 -20.08
C ARG A 34 -18.92 12.55 -20.38
N ALA A 35 -19.49 11.84 -19.41
CA ALA A 35 -20.78 11.18 -19.52
C ALA A 35 -21.94 12.17 -19.29
N GLN A 36 -23.11 11.84 -19.85
CA GLN A 36 -24.37 12.58 -19.62
C GLN A 36 -25.01 12.30 -18.24
N VAL A 37 -24.39 11.44 -17.43
CA VAL A 37 -24.86 11.01 -16.09
C VAL A 37 -23.69 10.80 -15.15
N THR A 38 -23.94 11.00 -13.85
CA THR A 38 -22.97 10.74 -12.77
C THR A 38 -22.92 9.26 -12.36
N GLY A 39 -21.96 8.89 -11.51
CA GLY A 39 -21.74 7.54 -10.98
C GLY A 39 -20.50 6.84 -11.56
N GLY A 40 -20.11 7.19 -12.79
CA GLY A 40 -18.93 6.67 -13.46
C GLY A 40 -18.99 5.16 -13.69
N LYS A 41 -18.37 4.37 -12.80
CA LYS A 41 -18.47 2.90 -12.76
C LYS A 41 -19.81 2.41 -12.22
N ILE A 42 -20.44 3.17 -11.31
CA ILE A 42 -21.87 3.00 -11.01
C ILE A 42 -22.63 3.50 -12.23
N HIS A 43 -23.37 2.61 -12.89
CA HIS A 43 -24.13 2.91 -14.10
C HIS A 43 -25.21 1.86 -14.37
N GLN A 44 -26.17 2.24 -15.21
CA GLN A 44 -27.18 1.36 -15.79
C GLN A 44 -26.99 1.21 -17.31
N HIS A 45 -27.48 0.10 -17.86
CA HIS A 45 -27.79 -0.07 -19.28
C HIS A 45 -29.30 0.02 -19.50
N GLU A 46 -29.70 0.61 -20.62
CA GLU A 46 -31.07 0.54 -21.14
C GLU A 46 -31.23 -0.74 -21.96
N VAL A 47 -32.24 -1.56 -21.60
CA VAL A 47 -32.45 -2.89 -22.17
C VAL A 47 -33.93 -3.03 -22.55
N GLY A 48 -34.27 -2.46 -23.71
CA GLY A 48 -35.68 -2.22 -24.07
C GLY A 48 -36.31 -1.19 -23.12
N PRO A 49 -37.47 -1.48 -22.49
CA PRO A 49 -38.17 -0.51 -21.64
C PRO A 49 -37.61 -0.39 -20.21
N VAL A 50 -36.57 -1.15 -19.84
CA VAL A 50 -36.05 -1.20 -18.46
C VAL A 50 -34.60 -0.72 -18.36
N ARG A 51 -34.23 -0.21 -17.18
CA ARG A 51 -32.84 0.10 -16.81
C ARG A 51 -32.31 -0.91 -15.79
N ILE A 52 -31.15 -1.47 -16.09
CA ILE A 52 -30.50 -2.56 -15.34
C ILE A 52 -29.13 -2.06 -14.88
N ASP A 53 -28.82 -2.11 -13.57
CA ASP A 53 -27.49 -1.76 -13.07
C ASP A 53 -26.45 -2.68 -13.71
N ALA A 54 -25.39 -2.11 -14.29
CA ALA A 54 -24.35 -2.80 -15.04
C ALA A 54 -22.92 -2.57 -14.50
N GLY A 55 -22.83 -1.94 -13.33
CA GLY A 55 -21.59 -1.69 -12.58
C GLY A 55 -21.52 -2.50 -11.29
N PRO A 56 -21.09 -1.88 -10.17
CA PRO A 56 -21.32 -2.42 -8.84
C PRO A 56 -22.82 -2.65 -8.60
N THR A 57 -23.16 -3.80 -8.00
CA THR A 57 -24.54 -4.19 -7.63
C THR A 57 -24.70 -4.50 -6.15
N VAL A 58 -23.58 -4.65 -5.43
CA VAL A 58 -23.53 -5.00 -4.00
C VAL A 58 -23.24 -3.73 -3.20
N LEU A 59 -24.18 -3.29 -2.35
CA LEU A 59 -23.94 -2.20 -1.39
C LEU A 59 -23.61 -2.78 -0.02
N THR A 60 -22.42 -2.46 0.50
CA THR A 60 -21.95 -2.75 1.86
C THR A 60 -21.38 -1.48 2.49
N MET A 61 -20.97 -1.54 3.75
CA MET A 61 -20.34 -0.41 4.47
C MET A 61 -21.16 0.89 4.42
N ARG A 62 -22.50 0.76 4.50
CA ARG A 62 -23.49 1.85 4.45
C ARG A 62 -23.07 3.11 5.24
N TRP A 63 -22.48 2.90 6.43
CA TRP A 63 -21.97 3.94 7.31
C TRP A 63 -21.00 4.95 6.66
N VAL A 64 -20.28 4.58 5.60
CA VAL A 64 -19.39 5.49 4.85
C VAL A 64 -20.21 6.56 4.12
N PHE A 65 -21.36 6.18 3.57
CA PHE A 65 -22.28 7.08 2.88
C PHE A 65 -23.16 7.85 3.87
N ASP A 66 -23.58 7.22 4.97
CA ASP A 66 -24.26 7.91 6.07
C ASP A 66 -23.37 9.04 6.63
N GLN A 67 -22.06 8.79 6.86
CA GLN A 67 -21.10 9.78 7.34
C GLN A 67 -20.86 10.91 6.34
N LEU A 68 -20.53 10.59 5.08
CA LEU A 68 -20.26 11.59 4.03
C LEU A 68 -21.41 12.60 3.87
N LEU A 69 -22.65 12.12 3.96
CA LEU A 69 -23.83 12.99 3.84
C LEU A 69 -24.13 13.70 5.18
N ALA A 70 -23.93 13.07 6.33
CA ALA A 70 -24.05 13.74 7.63
C ALA A 70 -23.08 14.93 7.75
N ASP A 71 -21.84 14.79 7.28
CA ASP A 71 -20.84 15.86 7.24
C ASP A 71 -21.26 17.02 6.30
N CYS A 72 -22.16 16.76 5.35
CA CYS A 72 -22.79 17.75 4.47
C CYS A 72 -24.10 18.34 5.03
N GLY A 73 -24.54 17.93 6.23
CA GLY A 73 -25.83 18.30 6.82
C GLY A 73 -27.03 17.55 6.25
N GLU A 74 -26.83 16.34 5.76
CA GLU A 74 -27.79 15.52 5.00
C GLU A 74 -27.92 14.09 5.56
N ARG A 75 -28.94 13.34 5.10
CA ARG A 75 -29.09 11.90 5.40
C ARG A 75 -28.83 11.05 4.17
N PHE A 76 -28.31 9.84 4.32
CA PHE A 76 -28.17 8.95 3.15
C PHE A 76 -29.54 8.57 2.58
N GLU A 77 -30.46 8.14 3.45
CA GLU A 77 -31.88 8.01 3.13
C GLU A 77 -32.62 9.33 3.43
N ASP A 78 -33.00 10.04 2.38
CA ASP A 78 -33.77 11.29 2.42
C ASP A 78 -35.26 11.09 2.10
N GLY A 79 -35.66 9.88 1.71
CA GLY A 79 -36.99 9.56 1.15
C GLY A 79 -37.02 9.54 -0.39
N THR A 80 -35.91 9.91 -1.05
CA THR A 80 -35.69 9.73 -2.49
C THR A 80 -34.75 8.58 -2.82
N LEU A 81 -34.01 8.10 -1.81
CA LEU A 81 -33.29 6.84 -1.77
C LEU A 81 -33.77 6.03 -0.55
N THR A 82 -34.06 4.74 -0.76
CA THR A 82 -34.45 3.76 0.26
C THR A 82 -33.55 2.52 0.12
N LEU A 83 -33.09 1.95 1.24
CA LEU A 83 -32.18 0.81 1.27
C LEU A 83 -32.80 -0.40 1.97
N ARG A 84 -33.02 -1.49 1.22
CA ARG A 84 -33.58 -2.74 1.74
C ARG A 84 -32.44 -3.66 2.21
N PRO A 85 -32.36 -4.05 3.50
CA PRO A 85 -31.38 -5.02 3.96
C PRO A 85 -31.72 -6.41 3.43
N LEU A 86 -30.72 -7.13 2.90
CA LEU A 86 -30.92 -8.45 2.31
C LEU A 86 -30.68 -9.56 3.35
N PRO A 87 -31.68 -10.41 3.67
CA PRO A 87 -31.52 -11.48 4.66
C PRO A 87 -30.67 -12.65 4.13
N ILE A 88 -30.63 -12.84 2.81
CA ILE A 88 -29.68 -13.68 2.09
C ILE A 88 -28.66 -12.74 1.43
N ILE A 89 -27.40 -12.82 1.86
CA ILE A 89 -26.26 -12.08 1.29
C ILE A 89 -26.03 -12.51 -0.15
N ALA A 90 -25.96 -13.82 -0.39
CA ALA A 90 -25.93 -14.42 -1.72
C ALA A 90 -26.29 -15.91 -1.68
N ARG A 91 -26.98 -16.38 -2.72
CA ARG A 91 -27.25 -17.80 -2.99
C ARG A 91 -26.15 -18.38 -3.88
N HIS A 92 -25.54 -19.48 -3.49
CA HIS A 92 -24.43 -20.11 -4.22
C HIS A 92 -24.86 -21.48 -4.75
N ALA A 93 -24.41 -21.87 -5.94
CA ALA A 93 -24.70 -23.18 -6.52
C ALA A 93 -23.49 -23.76 -7.27
N TRP A 94 -23.35 -25.08 -7.22
CA TRP A 94 -22.34 -25.86 -7.97
C TRP A 94 -23.00 -26.84 -8.95
N THR A 95 -24.09 -27.47 -8.52
CA THR A 95 -24.98 -28.33 -9.29
C THR A 95 -26.41 -28.13 -8.78
N ALA A 96 -27.43 -28.68 -9.47
CA ALA A 96 -28.83 -28.50 -9.06
C ALA A 96 -29.12 -28.94 -7.60
N GLY A 97 -28.41 -29.95 -7.09
CA GLY A 97 -28.54 -30.44 -5.71
C GLY A 97 -27.57 -29.83 -4.70
N GLU A 98 -26.61 -29.00 -5.14
CA GLU A 98 -25.57 -28.41 -4.28
C GLU A 98 -25.71 -26.89 -4.25
N GLN A 99 -26.49 -26.42 -3.27
CA GLN A 99 -26.82 -25.00 -3.09
C GLN A 99 -26.52 -24.54 -1.67
N LEU A 100 -26.13 -23.27 -1.50
CA LEU A 100 -25.85 -22.65 -0.21
C LEU A 100 -26.27 -21.18 -0.17
N ASP A 101 -27.25 -20.86 0.69
CA ASP A 101 -27.50 -19.49 1.09
C ASP A 101 -26.50 -19.05 2.16
N LEU A 102 -25.79 -17.96 1.87
CA LEU A 102 -25.09 -17.18 2.90
C LEU A 102 -26.08 -16.13 3.41
N HIS A 103 -26.35 -16.12 4.70
CA HIS A 103 -27.33 -15.24 5.35
C HIS A 103 -26.66 -14.11 6.13
N ALA A 104 -27.41 -13.03 6.36
CA ALA A 104 -26.97 -11.95 7.26
C ALA A 104 -26.79 -12.42 8.73
N SER A 105 -27.46 -13.50 9.13
CA SER A 105 -27.17 -14.23 10.38
C SER A 105 -26.05 -15.25 10.16
N PRO A 106 -24.97 -15.22 10.98
CA PRO A 106 -23.96 -16.28 11.02
C PRO A 106 -24.54 -17.64 11.40
N GLU A 107 -25.58 -17.67 12.24
CA GLU A 107 -26.23 -18.88 12.74
C GLU A 107 -27.03 -19.57 11.62
N ALA A 108 -27.87 -18.82 10.90
CA ALA A 108 -28.59 -19.33 9.73
C ALA A 108 -27.64 -19.79 8.62
N SER A 109 -26.52 -19.08 8.43
CA SER A 109 -25.45 -19.49 7.51
C SER A 109 -24.76 -20.79 7.97
N ALA A 110 -24.51 -20.95 9.27
CA ALA A 110 -23.95 -22.17 9.84
C ALA A 110 -24.91 -23.36 9.67
N ASP A 111 -26.22 -23.18 9.87
CA ASP A 111 -27.23 -24.21 9.61
C ASP A 111 -27.29 -24.61 8.14
N ALA A 112 -27.18 -23.64 7.21
CA ALA A 112 -27.15 -23.91 5.78
C ALA A 112 -25.87 -24.69 5.37
N ILE A 113 -24.71 -24.30 5.91
CA ILE A 113 -23.44 -25.02 5.76
C ILE A 113 -23.51 -26.41 6.39
N GLY A 114 -24.17 -26.55 7.55
CA GLY A 114 -24.36 -27.82 8.25
C GLY A 114 -25.18 -28.83 7.43
N LYS A 115 -26.16 -28.35 6.66
CA LYS A 115 -26.95 -29.17 5.72
C LYS A 115 -26.15 -29.58 4.48
N LEU A 116 -25.32 -28.69 3.93
CA LEU A 116 -24.56 -28.96 2.69
C LEU A 116 -23.26 -29.76 2.91
N ALA A 117 -22.57 -29.53 4.04
CA ALA A 117 -21.20 -29.98 4.28
C ALA A 117 -20.96 -30.53 5.71
N GLY A 118 -22.03 -30.68 6.51
CA GLY A 118 -22.00 -31.30 7.83
C GLY A 118 -21.66 -30.34 8.98
N ALA A 119 -22.08 -30.69 10.19
CA ALA A 119 -21.94 -29.86 11.40
C ALA A 119 -20.49 -29.45 11.72
N ALA A 120 -19.50 -30.22 11.29
CA ALA A 120 -18.09 -29.86 11.44
C ALA A 120 -17.68 -28.64 10.61
N GLU A 121 -18.25 -28.45 9.41
CA GLU A 121 -18.05 -27.22 8.62
C GLU A 121 -18.86 -26.04 9.17
N ALA A 122 -20.05 -26.29 9.72
CA ALA A 122 -20.84 -25.26 10.40
C ALA A 122 -20.07 -24.65 11.58
N ALA A 123 -19.45 -25.49 12.43
CA ALA A 123 -18.59 -25.05 13.51
C ALA A 123 -17.34 -24.29 13.02
N ARG A 124 -16.72 -24.75 11.91
CA ARG A 124 -15.61 -24.02 11.26
C ARG A 124 -16.06 -22.65 10.74
N PHE A 125 -17.24 -22.54 10.14
CA PHE A 125 -17.77 -21.26 9.66
C PHE A 125 -18.02 -20.26 10.79
N LEU A 126 -18.57 -20.68 11.92
CA LEU A 126 -18.73 -19.80 13.09
C LEU A 126 -17.37 -19.30 13.61
N ALA A 127 -16.35 -20.16 13.64
CA ALA A 127 -14.98 -19.76 13.97
C ALA A 127 -14.37 -18.78 12.93
N PHE A 128 -14.70 -18.92 11.64
CA PHE A 128 -14.29 -17.99 10.58
C PHE A 128 -14.92 -16.61 10.75
N CYS A 129 -16.21 -16.56 11.08
CA CYS A 129 -16.92 -15.31 11.37
C CYS A 129 -16.29 -14.57 12.57
N ASP A 130 -15.95 -15.32 13.61
CA ASP A 130 -15.34 -14.78 14.83
C ASP A 130 -13.88 -14.32 14.62
N GLU A 131 -13.10 -15.04 13.80
CA GLU A 131 -11.76 -14.59 13.36
C GLU A 131 -11.83 -13.32 12.48
N THR A 132 -12.68 -13.32 11.45
CA THR A 132 -12.80 -12.18 10.51
C THR A 132 -13.39 -10.94 11.18
N ARG A 133 -14.28 -11.11 12.17
CA ARG A 133 -14.77 -10.04 13.07
C ARG A 133 -13.63 -9.43 13.89
N ARG A 134 -12.80 -10.26 14.53
CA ARG A 134 -11.60 -9.78 15.26
C ARG A 134 -10.66 -9.05 14.30
N LEU A 135 -10.44 -9.60 13.12
CA LEU A 135 -9.53 -9.06 12.10
C LEU A 135 -10.00 -7.68 11.64
N TYR A 136 -11.28 -7.54 11.32
CA TYR A 136 -11.88 -6.27 10.92
C TYR A 136 -11.71 -5.21 12.00
N HIS A 137 -12.16 -5.45 13.23
CA HIS A 137 -12.06 -4.44 14.29
C HIS A 137 -10.62 -4.08 14.67
N SER A 138 -9.69 -5.02 14.54
CA SER A 138 -8.26 -4.74 14.73
C SER A 138 -7.69 -3.88 13.60
N LEU A 139 -8.22 -4.00 12.37
CA LEU A 139 -7.81 -3.23 11.18
C LEU A 139 -8.66 -1.96 10.92
N GLU A 140 -9.78 -1.78 11.62
CA GLU A 140 -10.80 -0.77 11.26
C GLU A 140 -10.25 0.66 11.29
N HIS A 141 -9.59 1.05 12.37
CA HIS A 141 -8.87 2.32 12.46
C HIS A 141 -7.48 2.25 11.81
N ALA A 142 -6.76 1.16 12.07
CA ALA A 142 -5.38 0.92 11.67
C ALA A 142 -5.12 0.92 10.15
N TYR A 143 -6.17 0.63 9.36
CA TYR A 143 -6.06 0.29 7.94
C TYR A 143 -7.26 0.72 7.10
N ILE A 144 -8.50 0.61 7.61
CA ILE A 144 -9.72 0.88 6.81
C ILE A 144 -10.12 2.37 6.84
N ARG A 145 -10.03 3.04 8.00
CA ARG A 145 -10.23 4.50 8.14
C ARG A 145 -8.96 5.33 7.96
N ALA A 146 -7.79 4.71 7.82
CA ALA A 146 -6.52 5.42 7.67
C ALA A 146 -6.41 6.06 6.28
N GLU A 147 -6.21 7.39 6.20
CA GLU A 147 -5.97 8.11 4.94
C GLU A 147 -4.81 7.51 4.11
N ARG A 148 -3.80 6.98 4.82
CA ARG A 148 -2.69 6.22 4.26
C ARG A 148 -2.38 5.03 5.17
N PRO A 149 -2.96 3.83 4.95
CA PRO A 149 -2.52 2.66 5.68
C PRO A 149 -1.04 2.41 5.38
N THR A 150 -0.26 2.14 6.43
CA THR A 150 1.15 1.72 6.31
C THR A 150 1.39 0.54 7.25
N LEU A 151 2.37 -0.31 6.97
CA LEU A 151 2.73 -1.39 7.91
C LEU A 151 3.16 -0.83 9.29
N ALA A 152 3.66 0.40 9.35
CA ALA A 152 4.05 1.07 10.59
C ALA A 152 2.86 1.61 11.41
N SER A 153 1.89 2.29 10.78
CA SER A 153 0.65 2.70 11.47
C SER A 153 -0.16 1.47 11.87
N MET A 154 -0.35 0.56 10.92
CA MET A 154 -1.12 -0.67 11.13
C MET A 154 -0.57 -1.49 12.31
N SER A 155 0.75 -1.66 12.43
CA SER A 155 1.34 -2.38 13.57
C SER A 155 1.34 -1.61 14.90
N GLN A 156 1.28 -0.28 14.88
CA GLN A 156 1.12 0.54 16.10
C GLN A 156 -0.32 0.46 16.61
N ASP A 157 -1.31 0.58 15.72
CA ASP A 157 -2.74 0.61 16.07
C ASP A 157 -3.30 -0.79 16.39
N LEU A 158 -2.79 -1.85 15.74
CA LEU A 158 -3.16 -3.25 16.04
C LEU A 158 -2.74 -3.71 17.45
N GLY A 159 -1.65 -3.16 17.97
CA GLY A 159 -1.00 -3.64 19.20
C GLY A 159 -0.63 -5.13 19.18
N VAL A 160 -0.24 -5.66 20.34
CA VAL A 160 0.22 -7.06 20.47
C VAL A 160 -0.88 -8.07 20.10
N ARG A 161 -2.14 -7.80 20.43
CA ARG A 161 -3.27 -8.71 20.16
C ARG A 161 -3.63 -8.75 18.67
N GLY A 162 -3.67 -7.60 17.99
CA GLY A 162 -3.92 -7.55 16.55
C GLY A 162 -2.74 -8.10 15.72
N LEU A 163 -1.50 -7.91 16.18
CA LEU A 163 -0.32 -8.52 15.56
C LEU A 163 -0.29 -10.05 15.73
N ALA A 164 -0.68 -10.58 16.91
CA ALA A 164 -0.82 -12.02 17.11
C ALA A 164 -1.91 -12.62 16.21
N LEU A 165 -3.01 -11.90 15.98
CA LEU A 165 -4.07 -12.31 15.06
C LEU A 165 -3.58 -12.34 13.60
N LEU A 166 -2.85 -11.32 13.14
CA LEU A 166 -2.21 -11.34 11.82
C LEU A 166 -1.15 -12.45 11.67
N ALA A 167 -0.46 -12.80 12.75
CA ALA A 167 0.47 -13.94 12.75
C ALA A 167 -0.28 -15.29 12.65
N GLY A 168 -1.46 -15.42 13.25
CA GLY A 168 -2.34 -16.59 13.13
C GLY A 168 -2.80 -16.85 11.69
N LEU A 169 -3.17 -15.78 10.97
CA LEU A 169 -3.43 -15.83 9.52
C LEU A 169 -2.21 -16.28 8.70
N GLY A 170 -1.02 -16.36 9.28
CA GLY A 170 0.23 -16.74 8.62
C GLY A 170 0.83 -15.56 7.87
N PRO A 171 2.00 -15.02 8.27
CA PRO A 171 2.68 -14.00 7.49
C PRO A 171 2.96 -14.54 6.08
N PHE A 172 2.68 -13.72 5.07
CA PHE A 172 2.80 -14.03 3.64
C PHE A 172 1.79 -15.07 3.08
N ALA A 173 0.85 -15.58 3.87
CA ALA A 173 -0.18 -16.49 3.36
C ALA A 173 -1.15 -15.80 2.40
N SER A 174 -1.49 -16.47 1.29
CA SER A 174 -2.57 -16.04 0.41
C SER A 174 -3.95 -16.42 0.95
N LEU A 175 -5.01 -15.77 0.45
CA LEU A 175 -6.39 -16.05 0.82
C LEU A 175 -6.74 -17.54 0.66
N TRP A 176 -6.33 -18.15 -0.47
CA TRP A 176 -6.51 -19.58 -0.71
C TRP A 176 -5.79 -20.45 0.33
N GLN A 177 -4.55 -20.12 0.70
CA GLN A 177 -3.79 -20.87 1.72
C GLN A 177 -4.41 -20.75 3.12
N SER A 178 -4.99 -19.60 3.46
CA SER A 178 -5.69 -19.44 4.74
C SER A 178 -6.98 -20.25 4.77
N LEU A 179 -7.83 -20.12 3.75
CA LEU A 179 -9.09 -20.85 3.64
C LEU A 179 -8.88 -22.38 3.53
N ALA A 180 -7.77 -22.82 2.93
CA ALA A 180 -7.44 -24.24 2.84
C ALA A 180 -7.09 -24.88 4.20
N ARG A 181 -6.53 -24.10 5.14
CA ARG A 181 -6.34 -24.51 6.54
C ARG A 181 -7.64 -24.41 7.35
N HIS A 182 -8.53 -23.48 6.98
CA HIS A 182 -9.73 -23.20 7.76
C HIS A 182 -10.88 -24.16 7.48
N PHE A 183 -11.27 -24.32 6.21
CA PHE A 183 -12.36 -25.20 5.77
C PHE A 183 -11.78 -26.48 5.17
N HIS A 184 -12.47 -27.63 5.29
CA HIS A 184 -12.06 -28.87 4.63
C HIS A 184 -12.82 -29.09 3.31
N ASP A 185 -14.11 -28.75 3.28
CA ASP A 185 -14.93 -28.79 2.07
C ASP A 185 -14.41 -27.81 0.98
N PRO A 186 -14.15 -28.29 -0.26
CA PRO A 186 -13.63 -27.45 -1.34
C PRO A 186 -14.60 -26.36 -1.82
N ARG A 187 -15.91 -26.56 -1.66
CA ARG A 187 -16.96 -25.61 -2.07
C ARG A 187 -16.92 -24.37 -1.17
N LEU A 188 -16.75 -24.55 0.14
CA LEU A 188 -16.58 -23.45 1.09
C LEU A 188 -15.27 -22.68 0.85
N ARG A 189 -14.16 -23.40 0.58
CA ARG A 189 -12.89 -22.77 0.17
C ARG A 189 -13.07 -21.90 -1.07
N GLN A 190 -13.80 -22.39 -2.08
CA GLN A 190 -14.10 -21.65 -3.30
C GLN A 190 -15.00 -20.43 -3.05
N LEU A 191 -16.05 -20.58 -2.24
CA LEU A 191 -16.99 -19.52 -1.87
C LEU A 191 -16.25 -18.33 -1.25
N PHE A 192 -15.50 -18.56 -0.16
CA PHE A 192 -14.82 -17.48 0.55
C PHE A 192 -13.57 -16.97 -0.21
N ALA A 193 -13.00 -17.76 -1.13
CA ALA A 193 -11.93 -17.31 -2.01
C ALA A 193 -12.42 -16.27 -3.04
N ARG A 194 -13.72 -16.21 -3.33
CA ARG A 194 -14.35 -15.18 -4.17
C ARG A 194 -14.05 -13.76 -3.67
N TYR A 195 -13.76 -13.55 -2.39
CA TYR A 195 -13.41 -12.22 -1.87
C TYR A 195 -12.13 -11.60 -2.46
N ALA A 196 -11.28 -12.39 -3.13
CA ALA A 196 -10.21 -11.82 -3.95
C ALA A 196 -10.75 -10.99 -5.13
N THR A 197 -11.90 -11.36 -5.72
CA THR A 197 -12.48 -10.67 -6.89
C THR A 197 -13.12 -9.32 -6.55
N TYR A 198 -13.49 -9.09 -5.28
CA TYR A 198 -14.03 -7.81 -4.78
C TYR A 198 -13.01 -6.66 -4.84
N CYS A 199 -11.72 -7.01 -4.85
CA CYS A 199 -10.62 -6.10 -5.14
C CYS A 199 -9.97 -6.37 -6.51
N GLY A 200 -10.54 -7.28 -7.30
CA GLY A 200 -10.05 -7.66 -8.63
C GLY A 200 -8.72 -8.42 -8.64
N GLY A 201 -8.50 -9.36 -7.73
CA GLY A 201 -7.30 -10.21 -7.66
C GLY A 201 -7.56 -11.72 -7.72
N SER A 202 -6.46 -12.48 -7.72
CA SER A 202 -6.46 -13.95 -7.65
C SER A 202 -6.35 -14.41 -6.20
N PRO A 203 -7.16 -15.36 -5.69
CA PRO A 203 -7.09 -15.80 -4.31
C PRO A 203 -5.81 -16.59 -3.98
N TRP A 204 -5.07 -17.08 -4.98
CA TRP A 204 -3.74 -17.67 -4.78
C TRP A 204 -2.65 -16.63 -4.52
N GLU A 205 -2.89 -15.37 -4.87
CA GLU A 205 -1.88 -14.29 -4.87
C GLU A 205 -2.28 -13.13 -3.96
N ALA A 206 -3.57 -12.92 -3.70
CA ALA A 206 -4.08 -11.90 -2.78
C ALA A 206 -3.89 -12.32 -1.30
N PRO A 207 -3.63 -11.37 -0.38
CA PRO A 207 -3.37 -11.68 1.03
C PRO A 207 -4.58 -12.28 1.77
N ALA A 208 -4.29 -13.12 2.77
CA ALA A 208 -5.28 -13.65 3.71
C ALA A 208 -6.11 -12.56 4.42
N THR A 209 -5.60 -11.33 4.55
CA THR A 209 -6.34 -10.22 5.16
C THR A 209 -7.62 -9.83 4.41
N LEU A 210 -7.76 -10.15 3.12
CA LEU A 210 -9.02 -9.94 2.39
C LEU A 210 -10.20 -10.78 2.94
N ALA A 211 -9.95 -11.77 3.79
CA ALA A 211 -11.00 -12.46 4.54
C ALA A 211 -11.87 -11.51 5.38
N LEU A 212 -11.40 -10.30 5.73
CA LEU A 212 -12.21 -9.28 6.41
C LEU A 212 -13.47 -8.88 5.62
N ILE A 213 -13.50 -9.11 4.31
CA ILE A 213 -14.67 -8.81 3.46
C ILE A 213 -15.87 -9.71 3.85
N ALA A 214 -15.63 -10.92 4.37
CA ALA A 214 -16.68 -11.79 4.91
C ALA A 214 -17.45 -11.09 6.04
N TYR A 215 -16.72 -10.47 6.98
CA TYR A 215 -17.33 -9.71 8.07
C TYR A 215 -17.99 -8.41 7.59
N VAL A 216 -17.49 -7.79 6.52
CA VAL A 216 -18.14 -6.62 5.91
C VAL A 216 -19.52 -6.96 5.35
N GLU A 217 -19.69 -8.11 4.68
CA GLU A 217 -21.00 -8.56 4.20
C GLU A 217 -21.93 -9.02 5.34
N LEU A 218 -21.40 -9.71 6.36
CA LEU A 218 -22.15 -10.09 7.57
C LEU A 218 -22.61 -8.87 8.40
N ARG A 219 -21.99 -7.69 8.20
CA ARG A 219 -22.46 -6.42 8.77
C ARG A 219 -23.57 -5.75 7.95
N GLY A 220 -24.02 -6.38 6.88
CA GLY A 220 -25.16 -6.01 6.06
C GLY A 220 -24.78 -5.88 4.58
N VAL A 221 -25.66 -6.42 3.73
CA VAL A 221 -25.74 -6.08 2.30
C VAL A 221 -27.10 -5.45 2.06
N TRP A 222 -27.15 -4.40 1.25
CA TRP A 222 -28.38 -3.68 0.92
C TRP A 222 -28.65 -3.69 -0.58
N ALA A 223 -29.93 -3.79 -0.95
CA ALA A 223 -30.42 -3.35 -2.26
C ALA A 223 -30.87 -1.89 -2.15
N ALA A 224 -30.65 -1.11 -3.21
CA ALA A 224 -31.11 0.28 -3.31
C ALA A 224 -32.34 0.38 -4.22
N ASP A 225 -33.39 1.05 -3.76
CA ASP A 225 -34.55 1.35 -4.59
C ASP A 225 -34.14 2.32 -5.72
N GLY A 226 -34.47 1.96 -6.96
CA GLY A 226 -33.94 2.62 -8.17
C GLY A 226 -32.56 2.12 -8.62
N GLY A 227 -31.98 1.16 -7.91
CA GLY A 227 -30.67 0.58 -8.20
C GLY A 227 -29.49 1.39 -7.67
N MET A 228 -28.27 0.90 -7.88
CA MET A 228 -27.04 1.58 -7.47
C MET A 228 -26.87 2.96 -8.13
N GLN A 229 -27.47 3.21 -9.29
CA GLN A 229 -27.55 4.55 -9.87
C GLN A 229 -28.20 5.58 -8.91
N ALA A 230 -29.20 5.17 -8.11
CA ALA A 230 -29.84 6.05 -7.14
C ALA A 230 -28.87 6.50 -6.02
N VAL A 231 -27.91 5.65 -5.63
CA VAL A 231 -26.83 6.00 -4.69
C VAL A 231 -25.96 7.12 -5.27
N ALA A 232 -25.54 7.00 -6.54
CA ALA A 232 -24.78 8.06 -7.21
C ALA A 232 -25.60 9.37 -7.32
N THR A 233 -26.87 9.28 -7.73
CA THR A 233 -27.79 10.42 -7.84
C THR A 233 -28.04 11.11 -6.50
N ARG A 234 -28.06 10.38 -5.37
CA ARG A 234 -28.22 10.98 -4.03
C ARG A 234 -26.99 11.81 -3.62
N ILE A 235 -25.77 11.35 -3.95
CA ILE A 235 -24.55 12.14 -3.73
C ILE A 235 -24.50 13.34 -4.69
N GLU A 236 -24.92 13.17 -5.96
CA GLU A 236 -25.05 14.28 -6.91
C GLU A 236 -25.99 15.39 -6.40
N ARG A 237 -27.17 15.02 -5.89
CA ARG A 237 -28.12 15.99 -5.28
C ARG A 237 -27.49 16.76 -4.14
N THR A 238 -26.70 16.08 -3.30
CA THR A 238 -25.95 16.69 -2.20
C THR A 238 -24.92 17.69 -2.73
N ALA A 239 -24.12 17.31 -3.73
CA ALA A 239 -23.14 18.20 -4.37
C ALA A 239 -23.81 19.45 -4.97
N ARG A 240 -24.91 19.29 -5.71
CA ARG A 240 -25.67 20.41 -6.30
C ARG A 240 -26.25 21.34 -5.23
N ARG A 241 -26.76 20.81 -4.11
CA ARG A 241 -27.25 21.63 -2.97
C ARG A 241 -26.12 22.42 -2.30
N LEU A 242 -24.90 21.89 -2.29
CA LEU A 242 -23.70 22.58 -1.79
C LEU A 242 -23.12 23.60 -2.79
N GLY A 243 -23.74 23.80 -3.95
CA GLY A 243 -23.32 24.79 -4.95
C GLY A 243 -22.24 24.31 -5.93
N VAL A 244 -22.01 23.00 -6.05
CA VAL A 244 -21.07 22.45 -7.05
C VAL A 244 -21.60 22.68 -8.47
N ASP A 245 -20.80 23.36 -9.30
CA ASP A 245 -21.06 23.51 -10.74
C ASP A 245 -20.74 22.19 -11.47
N LEU A 246 -21.79 21.41 -11.74
CA LEU A 246 -21.67 20.08 -12.33
C LEU A 246 -21.95 20.09 -13.84
N ARG A 247 -20.88 19.99 -14.62
CA ARG A 247 -20.84 20.01 -16.09
C ARG A 247 -20.77 18.59 -16.65
N LEU A 248 -21.92 18.08 -17.09
CA LEU A 248 -22.07 16.76 -17.72
C LEU A 248 -21.93 16.86 -19.25
N GLY A 249 -21.51 15.76 -19.89
CA GLY A 249 -21.22 15.74 -21.32
C GLY A 249 -19.95 16.50 -21.74
N CYS A 250 -19.15 16.96 -20.78
CA CYS A 250 -17.94 17.75 -20.99
C CYS A 250 -16.70 16.89 -20.69
N GLY A 251 -15.97 16.47 -21.71
CA GLY A 251 -14.68 15.80 -21.52
C GLY A 251 -13.55 16.79 -21.25
N VAL A 252 -12.58 16.38 -20.43
CA VAL A 252 -11.31 17.10 -20.21
C VAL A 252 -10.27 16.52 -21.15
N ARG A 253 -9.71 17.38 -22.01
CA ARG A 253 -8.65 17.02 -22.96
C ARG A 253 -7.27 17.09 -22.33
N SER A 254 -7.00 18.10 -21.50
CA SER A 254 -5.75 18.22 -20.75
C SER A 254 -5.90 18.90 -19.40
N ILE A 255 -5.01 18.55 -18.47
CA ILE A 255 -4.80 19.32 -17.23
C ILE A 255 -3.71 20.35 -17.51
N ASP A 256 -4.03 21.62 -17.28
CA ASP A 256 -3.16 22.72 -17.66
C ASP A 256 -2.20 23.05 -16.50
N VAL A 257 -0.89 22.93 -16.75
CA VAL A 257 0.16 23.10 -15.73
C VAL A 257 0.98 24.35 -16.03
N SER A 258 1.04 25.27 -15.08
CA SER A 258 1.77 26.54 -15.18
C SER A 258 2.77 26.66 -14.03
N ALA A 259 4.01 27.06 -14.32
CA ALA A 259 5.12 27.09 -13.36
C ALA A 259 5.32 25.78 -12.54
N GLY A 260 4.93 24.62 -13.10
CA GLY A 260 4.96 23.32 -12.43
C GLY A 260 3.78 23.03 -11.49
N HIS A 261 2.79 23.92 -11.40
CA HIS A 261 1.57 23.78 -10.61
C HIS A 261 0.34 23.55 -11.51
N ALA A 262 -0.62 22.73 -11.08
CA ALA A 262 -1.89 22.60 -11.79
C ALA A 262 -2.68 23.93 -11.69
N SER A 263 -3.20 24.40 -12.83
CA SER A 263 -3.74 25.77 -12.98
C SER A 263 -5.11 25.82 -13.66
N GLY A 264 -5.63 24.68 -14.10
CA GLY A 264 -6.91 24.56 -14.79
C GLY A 264 -7.01 23.28 -15.62
N VAL A 265 -8.00 23.26 -16.52
CA VAL A 265 -8.15 22.24 -17.55
C VAL A 265 -8.55 22.87 -18.88
N THR A 266 -8.09 22.26 -19.98
CA THR A 266 -8.64 22.48 -21.32
C THR A 266 -9.62 21.35 -21.64
N LEU A 267 -10.84 21.70 -22.08
CA LEU A 267 -11.92 20.78 -22.42
C LEU A 267 -11.82 20.24 -23.86
N ASP A 268 -12.64 19.24 -24.18
CA ASP A 268 -12.71 18.63 -25.52
C ASP A 268 -13.25 19.56 -26.61
N ASP A 269 -13.93 20.66 -26.27
CA ASP A 269 -14.30 21.74 -27.20
C ASP A 269 -13.19 22.82 -27.36
N GLY A 270 -12.14 22.76 -26.54
CA GLY A 270 -11.05 23.75 -26.48
C GLY A 270 -11.25 24.87 -25.46
N ASN A 271 -12.39 24.96 -24.77
CA ASN A 271 -12.60 25.92 -23.68
C ASN A 271 -11.68 25.63 -22.49
N ARG A 272 -11.28 26.67 -21.76
CA ARG A 272 -10.43 26.55 -20.57
C ARG A 272 -11.17 26.97 -19.30
N ILE A 273 -10.98 26.19 -18.24
CA ILE A 273 -11.46 26.53 -16.88
C ILE A 273 -10.23 26.64 -15.98
N THR A 274 -10.02 27.81 -15.36
CA THR A 274 -8.90 28.05 -14.44
C THR A 274 -9.26 27.65 -13.02
N ALA A 275 -8.30 27.07 -12.28
CA ALA A 275 -8.49 26.66 -10.89
C ALA A 275 -7.19 26.69 -10.10
N ASP A 276 -7.31 26.79 -8.78
CA ASP A 276 -6.19 26.80 -7.84
C ASP A 276 -5.75 25.37 -7.46
N ALA A 277 -6.60 24.36 -7.74
CA ALA A 277 -6.25 22.95 -7.70
C ALA A 277 -7.14 22.11 -8.63
N VAL A 278 -6.71 20.88 -8.91
CA VAL A 278 -7.41 19.88 -9.73
C VAL A 278 -7.42 18.52 -9.00
N VAL A 279 -8.58 17.89 -8.87
CA VAL A 279 -8.73 16.52 -8.36
C VAL A 279 -9.12 15.60 -9.51
N PHE A 280 -8.26 14.63 -9.83
CA PHE A 280 -8.51 13.66 -10.90
C PHE A 280 -9.08 12.34 -10.33
N ASN A 281 -10.33 12.02 -10.70
CA ASN A 281 -11.06 10.82 -10.29
C ASN A 281 -11.21 9.82 -11.46
N GLY A 282 -10.12 9.63 -12.23
CA GLY A 282 -10.01 8.61 -13.28
C GLY A 282 -8.91 7.59 -12.97
N ASP A 283 -8.62 6.71 -13.93
CA ASP A 283 -7.51 5.76 -13.77
C ASP A 283 -6.17 6.50 -13.81
N ALA A 284 -5.33 6.31 -12.80
CA ALA A 284 -4.04 6.98 -12.67
C ALA A 284 -3.07 6.69 -13.84
N GLN A 285 -3.31 5.62 -14.61
CA GLN A 285 -2.62 5.34 -15.87
C GLN A 285 -2.86 6.43 -16.94
N ALA A 286 -3.99 7.15 -16.91
CA ALA A 286 -4.29 8.22 -17.87
C ALA A 286 -3.34 9.41 -17.73
N LEU A 287 -2.89 9.71 -16.51
CA LEU A 287 -1.82 10.67 -16.27
C LEU A 287 -0.50 10.08 -16.78
N ALA A 288 -0.12 8.89 -16.30
CA ALA A 288 1.16 8.27 -16.62
C ALA A 288 1.38 8.01 -18.13
N SER A 289 0.31 7.83 -18.91
CA SER A 289 0.32 7.65 -20.37
C SER A 289 0.21 8.95 -21.18
N GLY A 290 0.13 10.12 -20.54
CA GLY A 290 -0.01 11.41 -21.23
C GLY A 290 -1.40 11.69 -21.82
N LEU A 291 -2.43 10.90 -21.48
CA LEU A 291 -3.77 11.03 -22.06
C LEU A 291 -4.44 12.37 -21.72
N LEU A 292 -4.08 12.96 -20.57
CA LEU A 292 -4.52 14.29 -20.14
C LEU A 292 -3.45 15.37 -20.40
N GLY A 293 -2.66 15.18 -21.46
CA GLY A 293 -1.57 16.05 -21.88
C GLY A 293 -0.23 15.71 -21.23
N GLU A 294 0.86 15.87 -21.99
CA GLU A 294 2.23 15.60 -21.53
C GLU A 294 2.62 16.43 -20.30
N ALA A 295 2.06 17.63 -20.13
CA ALA A 295 2.28 18.48 -18.96
C ALA A 295 1.79 17.83 -17.65
N ALA A 296 0.73 17.02 -17.71
CA ALA A 296 0.18 16.28 -16.57
C ALA A 296 0.92 14.95 -16.31
N ARG A 297 1.66 14.44 -17.30
CA ARG A 297 2.31 13.13 -17.28
C ARG A 297 3.28 12.89 -16.11
N PRO A 298 4.06 13.87 -15.62
CA PRO A 298 4.93 13.69 -14.45
C PRO A 298 4.18 13.36 -13.15
N ALA A 299 2.86 13.59 -13.06
CA ALA A 299 2.06 13.43 -11.85
C ALA A 299 2.11 12.02 -11.26
N VAL A 300 2.11 10.99 -12.11
CA VAL A 300 2.09 9.57 -11.72
C VAL A 300 3.10 8.79 -12.57
N ARG A 301 3.88 7.90 -11.94
CA ARG A 301 4.86 7.06 -12.64
C ARG A 301 4.23 5.76 -13.17
N PRO A 302 4.48 5.35 -14.42
CA PRO A 302 3.92 4.12 -15.00
C PRO A 302 4.24 2.84 -14.21
N ASP A 303 5.48 2.74 -13.72
CA ASP A 303 6.04 1.52 -13.10
C ASP A 303 5.26 1.05 -11.86
N GLY A 304 4.52 1.97 -11.23
CA GLY A 304 3.71 1.72 -10.02
C GLY A 304 2.26 1.31 -10.30
N LEU A 305 1.86 1.06 -11.56
CA LEU A 305 0.45 0.85 -11.96
C LEU A 305 0.14 -0.57 -12.44
N SER A 306 1.10 -1.49 -12.33
CA SER A 306 0.94 -2.90 -12.74
C SER A 306 1.18 -3.88 -11.57
N PRO A 307 0.57 -5.08 -11.58
CA PRO A 307 -0.41 -5.57 -12.57
C PRO A 307 -1.80 -4.94 -12.40
N ARG A 308 -2.57 -4.86 -13.49
CA ARG A 308 -3.98 -4.44 -13.49
C ARG A 308 -4.88 -5.48 -12.81
N SER A 309 -5.97 -5.00 -12.22
CA SER A 309 -7.03 -5.83 -11.63
C SER A 309 -7.79 -6.64 -12.68
N LEU A 310 -8.66 -7.54 -12.22
CA LEU A 310 -9.74 -8.09 -13.03
C LEU A 310 -10.52 -6.98 -13.77
N SER A 311 -10.90 -7.31 -15.00
CA SER A 311 -12.02 -6.73 -15.74
C SER A 311 -13.22 -7.68 -15.66
N ALA A 312 -14.26 -7.46 -16.47
CA ALA A 312 -15.39 -8.36 -16.60
C ALA A 312 -15.88 -8.52 -18.05
N LEU A 313 -16.56 -9.64 -18.28
CA LEU A 313 -17.52 -9.82 -19.37
C LEU A 313 -18.91 -9.88 -18.72
N THR A 314 -19.81 -8.97 -19.10
CA THR A 314 -21.10 -8.79 -18.42
C THR A 314 -22.27 -8.75 -19.36
N PHE A 315 -23.41 -9.27 -18.93
CA PHE A 315 -24.67 -9.27 -19.67
C PHE A 315 -25.78 -8.66 -18.81
N ALA A 316 -26.29 -7.50 -19.21
CA ALA A 316 -27.54 -6.94 -18.67
C ALA A 316 -28.70 -7.50 -19.51
N ILE A 317 -29.63 -8.23 -18.90
CA ILE A 317 -30.65 -9.02 -19.59
C ILE A 317 -32.02 -8.71 -18.99
N HIS A 318 -33.00 -8.41 -19.84
CA HIS A 318 -34.41 -8.38 -19.46
C HIS A 318 -35.06 -9.67 -19.98
N GLY A 319 -35.29 -10.65 -19.09
CA GLY A 319 -35.63 -12.01 -19.49
C GLY A 319 -36.26 -12.84 -18.38
N VAL A 320 -36.90 -13.94 -18.77
CA VAL A 320 -37.58 -14.86 -17.85
C VAL A 320 -36.54 -15.81 -17.26
N ALA A 321 -36.37 -15.78 -15.94
CA ALA A 321 -35.64 -16.81 -15.20
C ALA A 321 -36.60 -17.92 -14.75
N ASP A 322 -36.18 -19.18 -14.83
CA ASP A 322 -37.02 -20.35 -14.58
C ASP A 322 -36.20 -21.54 -14.07
N GLY A 323 -36.83 -22.48 -13.37
CA GLY A 323 -36.23 -23.72 -12.85
C GLY A 323 -35.32 -23.59 -11.62
N PHE A 324 -34.92 -22.37 -11.23
CA PHE A 324 -34.11 -22.08 -10.05
C PHE A 324 -34.66 -20.86 -9.31
N ASP A 325 -34.79 -20.95 -7.99
CA ASP A 325 -35.17 -19.80 -7.18
C ASP A 325 -33.96 -18.88 -6.97
N LEU A 326 -33.96 -17.73 -7.63
CA LEU A 326 -32.91 -16.73 -7.49
C LEU A 326 -33.16 -15.86 -6.25
N SER A 327 -32.09 -15.61 -5.49
CA SER A 327 -32.00 -14.49 -4.56
C SER A 327 -31.68 -13.19 -5.31
N TYR A 328 -31.60 -12.03 -4.64
CA TYR A 328 -31.12 -10.78 -5.23
C TYR A 328 -29.66 -10.91 -5.73
N HIS A 329 -28.84 -11.73 -5.07
CA HIS A 329 -27.46 -12.02 -5.44
C HIS A 329 -27.22 -13.52 -5.52
N ASN A 330 -26.61 -13.99 -6.62
CA ASN A 330 -26.40 -15.40 -6.90
C ASN A 330 -25.00 -15.65 -7.47
N VAL A 331 -24.41 -16.83 -7.20
CA VAL A 331 -23.11 -17.25 -7.75
C VAL A 331 -23.16 -18.70 -8.18
N PHE A 332 -22.83 -18.95 -9.44
CA PHE A 332 -22.78 -20.28 -10.04
C PHE A 332 -21.33 -20.66 -10.30
N PHE A 333 -20.81 -21.55 -9.45
CA PHE A 333 -19.39 -21.93 -9.42
C PHE A 333 -19.11 -23.12 -10.34
N GLN A 334 -18.08 -22.99 -11.17
CA GLN A 334 -17.51 -24.11 -11.93
C GLN A 334 -16.54 -24.93 -11.05
N PRO A 335 -16.34 -26.23 -11.34
CA PRO A 335 -15.20 -26.97 -10.81
C PRO A 335 -13.88 -26.37 -11.31
N GLY A 336 -12.77 -26.69 -10.64
CA GLY A 336 -11.43 -26.35 -11.14
C GLY A 336 -11.03 -24.88 -11.04
N TYR A 337 -11.61 -24.10 -10.12
CA TYR A 337 -11.46 -22.65 -9.93
C TYR A 337 -10.07 -22.02 -10.22
N ALA A 338 -8.97 -22.73 -9.95
CA ALA A 338 -7.62 -22.27 -10.29
C ALA A 338 -7.38 -22.05 -11.80
N THR A 339 -8.13 -22.73 -12.68
CA THR A 339 -8.03 -22.56 -14.14
C THR A 339 -8.63 -21.24 -14.61
N GLU A 340 -9.70 -20.74 -13.96
CA GLU A 340 -10.30 -19.43 -14.23
C GLU A 340 -9.26 -18.32 -14.06
N PHE A 341 -8.58 -18.28 -12.92
CA PHE A 341 -7.56 -17.27 -12.64
C PHE A 341 -6.25 -17.49 -13.41
N ALA A 342 -5.92 -18.73 -13.80
CA ALA A 342 -4.79 -18.98 -14.69
C ALA A 342 -5.07 -18.49 -16.12
N ASP A 343 -6.29 -18.74 -16.64
CA ASP A 343 -6.73 -18.22 -17.94
C ASP A 343 -6.78 -16.68 -17.94
N ILE A 344 -7.23 -16.04 -16.86
CA ILE A 344 -7.32 -14.58 -16.77
C ILE A 344 -5.98 -13.87 -16.48
N PHE A 345 -5.18 -14.33 -15.51
CA PHE A 345 -3.97 -13.59 -15.09
C PHE A 345 -2.66 -14.08 -15.71
N ARG A 346 -2.61 -15.31 -16.26
CA ARG A 346 -1.39 -15.85 -16.89
C ARG A 346 -1.48 -15.95 -18.41
N GLN A 347 -2.65 -16.34 -18.94
CA GLN A 347 -2.90 -16.37 -20.38
C GLN A 347 -3.54 -15.05 -20.88
N GLY A 348 -4.34 -14.39 -20.03
CA GLY A 348 -5.04 -13.15 -20.36
C GLY A 348 -6.20 -13.34 -21.33
N ARG A 349 -6.83 -14.52 -21.37
CA ARG A 349 -8.03 -14.79 -22.16
C ARG A 349 -9.28 -14.80 -21.28
N LEU A 350 -10.47 -14.84 -21.89
CA LEU A 350 -11.69 -15.19 -21.18
C LEU A 350 -11.57 -16.63 -20.59
N PRO A 351 -12.06 -16.87 -19.37
CA PRO A 351 -11.96 -18.18 -18.73
C PRO A 351 -12.85 -19.20 -19.45
N ARG A 352 -12.29 -20.38 -19.72
CA ARG A 352 -13.02 -21.49 -20.38
C ARG A 352 -14.06 -22.16 -19.49
N GLN A 353 -13.88 -22.07 -18.16
CA GLN A 353 -14.82 -22.55 -17.15
C GLN A 353 -15.14 -21.37 -16.22
N PRO A 354 -16.01 -20.44 -16.64
CA PRO A 354 -16.32 -19.22 -15.89
C PRO A 354 -17.23 -19.49 -14.68
N THR A 355 -16.82 -19.04 -13.50
CA THR A 355 -17.78 -18.70 -12.44
C THR A 355 -18.64 -17.53 -12.91
N LEU A 356 -19.97 -17.63 -12.76
CA LEU A 356 -20.90 -16.56 -13.11
C LEU A 356 -21.56 -16.00 -11.84
N TYR A 357 -21.45 -14.69 -11.62
CA TYR A 357 -22.28 -13.95 -10.67
C TYR A 357 -23.54 -13.44 -11.38
N LEU A 358 -24.69 -13.47 -10.71
CA LEU A 358 -25.97 -13.02 -11.24
C LEU A 358 -26.72 -12.21 -10.16
N CYS A 359 -26.97 -10.93 -10.45
CA CYS A 359 -27.84 -10.06 -9.66
C CYS A 359 -29.24 -10.03 -10.27
N ALA A 360 -30.26 -10.43 -9.52
CA ALA A 360 -31.67 -10.40 -9.93
C ALA A 360 -32.34 -9.17 -9.31
N GLN A 361 -32.30 -8.05 -10.04
CA GLN A 361 -32.51 -6.71 -9.49
C GLN A 361 -33.95 -6.41 -9.08
N ASP A 362 -34.88 -7.29 -9.42
CA ASP A 362 -36.29 -7.20 -9.02
C ASP A 362 -36.60 -8.04 -7.76
N ARG A 363 -35.63 -8.79 -7.24
CA ARG A 363 -35.77 -9.71 -6.08
C ARG A 363 -35.25 -9.12 -4.77
N ALA A 364 -35.37 -7.81 -4.60
CA ALA A 364 -34.87 -7.04 -3.45
C ALA A 364 -35.73 -7.15 -2.17
N GLY A 365 -36.71 -8.07 -2.14
CA GLY A 365 -37.65 -8.26 -1.05
C GLY A 365 -37.98 -9.74 -0.83
N THR A 366 -38.82 -10.01 0.17
CA THR A 366 -39.23 -11.38 0.56
C THR A 366 -40.26 -12.02 -0.37
N ASP A 367 -40.88 -11.25 -1.24
CA ASP A 367 -42.08 -11.65 -1.96
C ASP A 367 -41.70 -12.42 -3.23
N ALA A 368 -42.12 -13.69 -3.31
CA ALA A 368 -41.83 -14.55 -4.45
C ALA A 368 -42.46 -13.97 -5.73
N ARG A 369 -41.63 -13.63 -6.72
CA ARG A 369 -42.10 -13.08 -8.00
C ARG A 369 -42.93 -14.13 -8.75
N PRO A 370 -44.08 -13.78 -9.36
CA PRO A 370 -44.85 -14.71 -10.18
C PRO A 370 -44.01 -15.30 -11.32
N PRO A 371 -44.03 -16.64 -11.52
CA PRO A 371 -43.23 -17.31 -12.53
C PRO A 371 -43.63 -16.88 -13.95
N GLY A 372 -42.68 -16.98 -14.89
CA GLY A 372 -42.91 -16.67 -16.30
C GLY A 372 -42.80 -15.19 -16.70
N GLN A 373 -42.64 -14.27 -15.74
CA GLN A 373 -42.45 -12.85 -16.02
C GLN A 373 -40.98 -12.50 -16.35
N PRO A 374 -40.71 -11.59 -17.31
CA PRO A 374 -39.36 -11.05 -17.51
C PRO A 374 -38.89 -10.21 -16.31
N GLU A 375 -37.65 -10.44 -15.87
CA GLU A 375 -37.00 -9.70 -14.79
C GLU A 375 -35.65 -9.11 -15.20
N ARG A 376 -35.18 -8.13 -14.44
CA ARG A 376 -33.90 -7.43 -14.66
C ARG A 376 -32.74 -8.22 -14.07
N LEU A 377 -31.98 -8.89 -14.93
CA LEU A 377 -30.84 -9.72 -14.60
C LEU A 377 -29.53 -9.04 -15.00
N PHE A 378 -28.53 -9.06 -14.13
CA PHE A 378 -27.15 -8.67 -14.47
C PHE A 378 -26.20 -9.82 -14.18
N CYS A 379 -25.66 -10.43 -15.24
CA CYS A 379 -24.67 -11.50 -15.18
C CYS A 379 -23.25 -10.95 -15.35
N LEU A 380 -22.29 -11.44 -14.56
CA LEU A 380 -20.88 -11.06 -14.61
C LEU A 380 -19.97 -12.28 -14.56
N ILE A 381 -18.99 -12.30 -15.47
CA ILE A 381 -17.88 -13.26 -15.55
C ILE A 381 -16.57 -12.48 -15.40
N ASN A 382 -15.61 -13.00 -14.61
CA ASN A 382 -14.30 -12.37 -14.44
C ASN A 382 -13.51 -12.40 -15.76
N ALA A 383 -12.84 -11.30 -16.11
CA ALA A 383 -12.13 -11.16 -17.39
C ALA A 383 -10.78 -10.44 -17.27
N PRO A 384 -9.89 -10.57 -18.27
CA PRO A 384 -8.58 -9.88 -18.31
C PRO A 384 -8.69 -8.40 -18.69
N ALA A 385 -7.95 -7.52 -18.02
CA ALA A 385 -7.90 -6.08 -18.29
C ALA A 385 -6.92 -5.71 -19.43
N ARG A 386 -7.26 -6.17 -20.65
CA ARG A 386 -6.52 -5.93 -21.91
C ARG A 386 -7.32 -5.21 -23.00
N GLY A 387 -8.41 -4.51 -22.63
CA GLY A 387 -9.29 -3.80 -23.56
C GLY A 387 -8.66 -2.62 -24.31
N ASP A 388 -7.42 -2.27 -23.98
CA ASP A 388 -6.53 -1.32 -24.65
C ASP A 388 -5.56 -1.98 -25.64
N GLN A 389 -5.50 -3.32 -25.69
CA GLN A 389 -4.61 -4.10 -26.55
C GLN A 389 -5.39 -4.81 -27.65
N SER A 390 -6.45 -5.54 -27.28
CA SER A 390 -7.34 -6.22 -28.23
C SER A 390 -8.73 -6.44 -27.64
N ALA A 391 -9.73 -6.50 -28.53
CA ALA A 391 -11.03 -7.07 -28.18
C ALA A 391 -10.92 -8.60 -28.06
N PRO A 392 -11.63 -9.25 -27.12
CA PRO A 392 -11.90 -10.68 -27.20
C PRO A 392 -12.64 -11.01 -28.51
N ALA A 393 -12.38 -12.17 -29.10
CA ALA A 393 -13.04 -12.57 -30.34
C ALA A 393 -14.54 -12.85 -30.11
N ALA A 394 -15.39 -12.71 -31.15
CA ALA A 394 -16.82 -12.97 -31.02
C ALA A 394 -17.10 -14.43 -30.62
N GLU A 395 -16.30 -15.35 -31.16
CA GLU A 395 -16.28 -16.77 -30.86
C GLU A 395 -15.81 -17.05 -29.42
N GLU A 396 -14.85 -16.28 -28.90
CA GLU A 396 -14.36 -16.39 -27.52
C GLU A 396 -15.42 -15.91 -26.52
N ILE A 397 -16.11 -14.81 -26.84
CA ILE A 397 -17.24 -14.27 -26.07
C ILE A 397 -18.39 -15.29 -26.04
N GLU A 398 -18.78 -15.82 -27.20
CA GLU A 398 -19.89 -16.78 -27.29
C GLU A 398 -19.53 -18.14 -26.67
N GLN A 399 -18.29 -18.62 -26.81
CA GLN A 399 -17.84 -19.83 -26.11
C GLN A 399 -17.89 -19.65 -24.59
N CYS A 400 -17.44 -18.50 -24.08
CA CYS A 400 -17.47 -18.19 -22.65
C CYS A 400 -18.92 -18.06 -22.14
N ARG A 401 -19.78 -17.33 -22.88
CA ARG A 401 -21.22 -17.18 -22.59
C ARG A 401 -21.95 -18.52 -22.60
N SER A 402 -21.80 -19.30 -23.68
CA SER A 402 -22.43 -20.61 -23.84
C SER A 402 -22.02 -21.58 -22.74
N THR A 403 -20.73 -21.62 -22.36
CA THR A 403 -20.26 -22.47 -21.26
C THR A 403 -20.83 -22.03 -19.91
N ALA A 404 -20.92 -20.72 -19.66
CA ALA A 404 -21.53 -20.20 -18.44
C ALA A 404 -23.03 -20.52 -18.36
N PHE A 405 -23.80 -20.25 -19.42
CA PHE A 405 -25.25 -20.43 -19.45
C PHE A 405 -25.64 -21.92 -19.48
N THR A 406 -24.84 -22.79 -20.09
CA THR A 406 -24.97 -24.25 -19.97
C THR A 406 -24.77 -24.70 -18.51
N HIS A 407 -23.91 -24.04 -17.74
CA HIS A 407 -23.72 -24.34 -16.32
C HIS A 407 -24.87 -23.84 -15.44
N LEU A 408 -25.49 -22.71 -15.78
CA LEU A 408 -26.75 -22.28 -15.15
C LEU A 408 -27.81 -23.36 -15.29
N GLN A 409 -27.99 -23.93 -16.50
CA GLN A 409 -28.92 -25.02 -16.76
C GLN A 409 -28.60 -26.29 -15.95
N ARG A 410 -27.32 -26.63 -15.76
CA ARG A 410 -26.88 -27.74 -14.87
C ARG A 410 -27.13 -27.47 -13.38
N CYS A 411 -27.25 -26.20 -12.99
CA CYS A 411 -27.71 -25.80 -11.67
C CYS A 411 -29.24 -25.70 -11.56
N GLY A 412 -29.99 -25.96 -12.65
CA GLY A 412 -31.45 -25.85 -12.73
C GLY A 412 -31.97 -24.54 -13.35
N LEU A 413 -31.13 -23.51 -13.46
CA LEU A 413 -31.52 -22.19 -13.94
C LEU A 413 -31.55 -22.11 -15.47
N THR A 414 -32.72 -21.82 -16.03
CA THR A 414 -32.86 -21.40 -17.44
C THR A 414 -33.20 -19.91 -17.50
N ILE A 415 -32.48 -19.16 -18.34
CA ILE A 415 -32.78 -17.75 -18.66
C ILE A 415 -33.23 -17.68 -20.11
N ARG A 416 -34.42 -17.11 -20.37
CA ARG A 416 -34.98 -16.90 -21.71
C ARG A 416 -35.11 -15.40 -21.99
N ALA A 417 -34.39 -14.90 -23.00
CA ALA A 417 -34.45 -13.52 -23.44
C ALA A 417 -34.33 -13.43 -24.97
N ALA A 418 -34.95 -12.41 -25.59
CA ALA A 418 -34.73 -12.09 -26.99
C ALA A 418 -33.34 -11.44 -27.17
N ALA A 419 -32.75 -11.54 -28.37
CA ALA A 419 -31.42 -10.98 -28.63
C ALA A 419 -31.36 -9.44 -28.43
N ALA A 420 -32.46 -8.72 -28.69
CA ALA A 420 -32.60 -7.29 -28.44
C ALA A 420 -32.92 -6.93 -26.97
N ALA A 421 -33.17 -7.92 -26.12
CA ALA A 421 -33.45 -7.75 -24.68
C ALA A 421 -32.22 -8.10 -23.81
N GLN A 422 -31.01 -7.98 -24.38
CA GLN A 422 -29.74 -8.16 -23.68
C GLN A 422 -28.67 -7.20 -24.22
N VAL A 423 -27.81 -6.69 -23.33
CA VAL A 423 -26.66 -5.84 -23.65
C VAL A 423 -25.40 -6.49 -23.07
N CYS A 424 -24.42 -6.75 -23.94
CA CYS A 424 -23.10 -7.26 -23.57
C CYS A 424 -22.11 -6.10 -23.34
N SER A 425 -21.26 -6.22 -22.33
CA SER A 425 -20.12 -5.32 -22.12
C SER A 425 -18.84 -6.09 -21.82
N THR A 426 -17.79 -5.74 -22.55
CA THR A 426 -16.47 -6.38 -22.59
C THR A 426 -15.40 -5.51 -21.94
N PRO A 427 -14.18 -6.04 -21.67
CA PRO A 427 -13.05 -5.23 -21.23
C PRO A 427 -12.72 -4.04 -22.15
N GLN A 428 -12.97 -4.14 -23.46
CA GLN A 428 -12.79 -3.03 -24.41
C GLN A 428 -13.83 -1.93 -24.20
N GLN A 429 -15.11 -2.26 -24.02
CA GLN A 429 -16.15 -1.27 -23.73
C GLN A 429 -15.93 -0.62 -22.35
N PHE A 430 -15.46 -1.39 -21.36
CA PHE A 430 -15.02 -0.82 -20.07
C PHE A 430 -13.80 0.10 -20.22
N HIS A 431 -12.86 -0.20 -21.11
CA HIS A 431 -11.74 0.70 -21.41
C HIS A 431 -12.18 1.99 -22.12
N GLN A 432 -13.09 1.91 -23.10
CA GLN A 432 -13.66 3.07 -23.79
C GLN A 432 -14.44 3.98 -22.84
N ARG A 433 -15.15 3.40 -21.87
CA ARG A 433 -15.87 4.13 -20.80
C ARG A 433 -14.93 4.69 -19.74
N PHE A 434 -13.87 3.96 -19.39
CA PHE A 434 -12.88 4.33 -18.37
C PHE A 434 -11.46 4.27 -18.97
N PRO A 435 -10.99 5.35 -19.63
CA PRO A 435 -9.74 5.36 -20.38
C PRO A 435 -8.50 4.99 -19.55
N ALA A 436 -7.44 4.58 -20.26
CA ALA A 436 -6.16 4.07 -19.74
C ALA A 436 -6.20 2.80 -18.85
N SER A 437 -7.35 2.45 -18.26
CA SER A 437 -7.52 1.29 -17.37
C SER A 437 -7.33 -0.09 -18.00
N GLY A 438 -7.31 -0.20 -19.34
CA GLY A 438 -7.44 -1.49 -20.04
C GLY A 438 -8.73 -2.26 -19.74
N GLY A 439 -9.74 -1.60 -19.16
CA GLY A 439 -10.97 -2.22 -18.68
C GLY A 439 -10.91 -2.69 -17.22
N ALA A 440 -9.82 -2.41 -16.49
CA ALA A 440 -9.68 -2.78 -15.08
C ALA A 440 -10.79 -2.15 -14.21
N LEU A 441 -11.56 -2.99 -13.52
CA LEU A 441 -12.66 -2.50 -12.68
C LEU A 441 -12.16 -1.87 -11.37
N TYR A 442 -11.04 -2.35 -10.82
CA TYR A 442 -10.54 -2.00 -9.48
C TYR A 442 -9.16 -1.30 -9.48
N GLY A 443 -8.62 -0.97 -10.67
CA GLY A 443 -7.30 -0.36 -10.83
C GLY A 443 -6.18 -1.40 -10.80
N MET A 444 -5.31 -1.34 -9.80
CA MET A 444 -4.25 -2.34 -9.59
C MET A 444 -4.79 -3.61 -8.91
N ALA A 445 -4.28 -4.79 -9.29
CA ALA A 445 -4.62 -6.03 -8.61
C ALA A 445 -4.01 -6.10 -7.20
N PRO A 446 -4.72 -6.72 -6.22
CA PRO A 446 -4.26 -6.88 -4.84
C PRO A 446 -3.22 -8.02 -4.69
N HIS A 447 -2.41 -8.31 -5.70
CA HIS A 447 -1.47 -9.44 -5.72
C HIS A 447 -0.21 -9.20 -4.88
N GLY A 448 0.12 -10.19 -4.05
CA GLY A 448 1.17 -10.12 -3.03
C GLY A 448 0.69 -9.39 -1.78
N TRP A 449 1.22 -9.79 -0.61
CA TRP A 449 0.76 -9.31 0.69
C TRP A 449 0.95 -7.79 0.93
N MET A 450 1.84 -7.13 0.18
CA MET A 450 2.06 -5.68 0.24
C MET A 450 1.10 -4.88 -0.66
N SER A 451 0.26 -5.52 -1.48
CA SER A 451 -0.42 -4.88 -2.63
C SER A 451 -1.21 -3.61 -2.31
N SER A 452 -1.94 -3.61 -1.20
CA SER A 452 -2.77 -2.46 -0.79
C SER A 452 -1.94 -1.25 -0.32
N PHE A 453 -0.65 -1.45 -0.01
CA PHE A 453 0.33 -0.40 0.31
C PHE A 453 1.13 0.11 -0.93
N ARG A 454 0.89 -0.47 -2.11
CA ARG A 454 1.61 -0.18 -3.37
C ARG A 454 0.84 0.72 -4.35
N ARG A 455 -0.34 1.18 -3.95
CA ARG A 455 -1.24 2.01 -4.76
C ARG A 455 -0.66 3.45 -4.95
N PRO A 456 -1.15 4.34 -5.84
CA PRO A 456 -0.52 5.67 -6.09
C PRO A 456 -1.29 6.88 -5.51
N SER A 457 -0.71 7.66 -4.60
CA SER A 457 -1.39 8.61 -3.68
C SER A 457 -2.37 9.67 -4.24
N ALA A 458 -3.37 10.00 -3.41
CA ALA A 458 -4.21 11.22 -3.49
C ALA A 458 -3.42 12.54 -3.66
N THR A 459 -2.14 12.60 -3.31
CA THR A 459 -1.24 13.70 -3.69
C THR A 459 -0.30 13.26 -4.82
N THR A 460 -0.32 13.92 -5.97
CA THR A 460 0.56 13.58 -7.09
C THR A 460 1.98 14.18 -6.95
N ALA A 461 2.81 14.02 -7.99
CA ALA A 461 4.08 14.73 -8.09
C ALA A 461 3.96 16.20 -8.53
N ILE A 462 2.80 16.63 -9.02
CA ILE A 462 2.51 18.01 -9.48
C ILE A 462 1.72 18.75 -8.38
N PRO A 463 2.27 19.82 -7.78
CA PRO A 463 1.52 20.70 -6.86
C PRO A 463 0.18 21.14 -7.43
N GLY A 464 -0.85 21.16 -6.58
CA GLY A 464 -2.24 21.45 -6.99
C GLY A 464 -2.97 20.29 -7.69
N LEU A 465 -2.28 19.22 -8.14
CA LEU A 465 -2.93 18.04 -8.72
C LEU A 465 -3.03 16.89 -7.71
N PHE A 466 -4.26 16.47 -7.46
CA PHE A 466 -4.65 15.42 -6.53
C PHE A 466 -5.33 14.25 -7.27
N LEU A 467 -5.38 13.08 -6.65
CA LEU A 467 -6.14 11.93 -7.12
C LEU A 467 -7.31 11.60 -6.19
N ALA A 468 -8.38 11.06 -6.75
CA ALA A 468 -9.38 10.27 -6.02
C ALA A 468 -9.45 8.86 -6.63
N GLY A 469 -9.39 7.82 -5.78
CA GLY A 469 -9.29 6.42 -6.22
C GLY A 469 -8.57 5.54 -5.19
N GLY A 470 -8.25 4.27 -5.53
CA GLY A 470 -7.58 3.34 -4.60
C GLY A 470 -6.05 3.49 -4.62
N SER A 471 -5.44 4.26 -3.70
CA SER A 471 -4.26 5.10 -4.05
C SER A 471 -3.27 5.52 -2.87
N VAL A 472 -2.15 4.77 -2.57
CA VAL A 472 -0.93 5.14 -1.72
C VAL A 472 0.14 3.99 -1.49
N SER A 473 1.47 4.14 -1.13
CA SER A 473 2.58 5.13 -1.40
C SER A 473 3.96 4.92 -0.60
N PRO A 474 5.20 4.93 -1.19
CA PRO A 474 6.47 5.25 -0.44
C PRO A 474 7.48 6.31 -1.04
N TYR A 475 8.16 7.17 -0.25
CA TYR A 475 8.72 8.48 -0.74
C TYR A 475 10.23 8.71 -1.07
N TYR A 476 11.22 8.63 -0.15
CA TYR A 476 12.51 9.38 -0.33
C TYR A 476 13.33 9.02 -1.59
N ALA A 477 13.48 7.74 -1.93
CA ALA A 477 14.17 7.32 -3.16
C ALA A 477 13.56 7.97 -4.42
N TRP A 478 12.25 8.20 -4.43
CA TRP A 478 11.58 8.89 -5.53
C TRP A 478 11.94 10.37 -5.63
N ALA A 479 12.28 11.05 -4.53
CA ALA A 479 12.74 12.45 -4.58
C ALA A 479 14.09 12.53 -5.33
N ARG A 480 15.04 11.66 -4.98
CA ARG A 480 16.32 11.53 -5.69
C ARG A 480 16.15 11.20 -7.17
N GLU A 481 15.33 10.18 -7.47
CA GLU A 481 14.99 9.83 -8.85
C GLU A 481 14.18 10.90 -9.61
N ARG A 482 13.53 11.84 -8.92
CA ARG A 482 12.73 12.92 -9.55
C ARG A 482 13.62 14.11 -9.88
N ALA A 483 14.48 14.52 -8.96
CA ALA A 483 15.42 15.62 -9.15
C ALA A 483 16.48 15.27 -10.23
N ALA A 484 17.02 14.04 -10.19
CA ALA A 484 17.95 13.55 -11.23
C ALA A 484 17.34 13.54 -12.64
N ARG A 485 16.02 13.31 -12.79
CA ARG A 485 15.31 13.42 -14.07
C ARG A 485 15.00 14.86 -14.50
N ALA A 486 15.13 15.82 -13.58
CA ALA A 486 14.85 17.24 -13.80
C ALA A 486 16.12 18.09 -13.96
N GLY A 487 17.31 17.48 -13.94
CA GLY A 487 18.60 18.19 -13.98
C GLY A 487 18.89 19.04 -12.73
N ALA A 488 18.15 18.84 -11.64
CA ALA A 488 18.22 19.61 -10.41
C ALA A 488 18.75 18.77 -9.24
N PRO A 489 19.43 19.37 -8.25
CA PRO A 489 19.76 18.67 -7.01
C PRO A 489 18.50 18.39 -6.19
N VAL A 490 18.52 17.32 -5.39
CA VAL A 490 17.62 17.22 -4.24
C VAL A 490 18.12 18.17 -3.17
N ASP A 491 17.22 18.95 -2.57
CA ASP A 491 17.50 19.65 -1.31
C ASP A 491 17.57 18.61 -0.15
N PRO A 492 18.77 18.30 0.38
CA PRO A 492 18.94 17.23 1.36
C PRO A 492 18.37 17.59 2.73
N GLU A 493 18.20 18.88 3.02
CA GLU A 493 17.66 19.35 4.31
C GLU A 493 16.18 18.99 4.48
N ASN A 494 15.51 18.50 3.43
CA ASN A 494 14.17 17.92 3.54
C ASN A 494 14.12 16.49 4.07
N PHE A 495 15.27 15.87 4.33
CA PHE A 495 15.42 14.46 4.70
C PHE A 495 16.38 14.29 5.90
N CYS A 496 16.46 15.29 6.77
CA CYS A 496 17.34 15.29 7.94
C CYS A 496 16.70 14.58 9.13
N ALA A 497 17.51 13.86 9.92
CA ALA A 497 17.06 13.12 11.09
C ALA A 497 18.14 13.11 12.19
N ILE A 498 17.73 12.99 13.46
CA ILE A 498 18.62 12.64 14.58
C ILE A 498 18.18 11.26 15.08
N ASN A 499 18.94 10.24 14.71
CA ASN A 499 18.63 8.83 14.97
C ASN A 499 19.46 8.31 16.15
N VAL A 500 18.82 7.61 17.09
CA VAL A 500 19.46 7.15 18.33
C VAL A 500 19.19 5.67 18.53
N ALA A 501 20.26 4.89 18.75
CA ALA A 501 20.18 3.45 19.01
C ALA A 501 20.79 3.12 20.38
N LEU A 502 19.94 2.77 21.35
CA LEU A 502 20.32 2.41 22.71
C LEU A 502 20.28 0.88 22.87
N TYR A 503 21.44 0.27 23.11
CA TYR A 503 21.60 -1.19 23.20
C TYR A 503 21.60 -1.75 24.64
N THR A 504 21.33 -0.91 25.64
CA THR A 504 21.29 -1.25 27.06
C THR A 504 20.30 -2.39 27.34
N PRO A 505 20.70 -3.48 28.03
CA PRO A 505 19.80 -4.57 28.41
C PRO A 505 18.53 -4.07 29.13
N GLY A 506 17.37 -4.64 28.81
CA GLY A 506 16.07 -4.23 29.34
C GLY A 506 15.55 -2.86 28.88
N ARG A 507 16.44 -1.91 28.54
CA ARG A 507 16.11 -0.52 28.18
C ARG A 507 16.41 -0.19 26.71
N LYS A 508 16.46 -1.20 25.82
CA LYS A 508 16.69 -0.99 24.37
C LYS A 508 15.68 -0.01 23.76
N ARG A 509 16.15 0.93 22.96
CA ARG A 509 15.33 1.89 22.18
C ARG A 509 16.03 2.19 20.86
N TRP A 510 15.26 2.49 19.82
CA TRP A 510 15.78 2.92 18.53
C TRP A 510 14.86 3.98 17.93
N THR A 511 15.39 5.10 17.44
CA THR A 511 14.61 6.22 16.88
C THR A 511 15.00 6.50 15.44
N MET A 512 14.01 6.82 14.61
CA MET A 512 14.23 7.34 13.26
C MET A 512 13.09 8.26 12.86
N THR A 513 13.34 9.57 12.93
CA THR A 513 12.38 10.63 12.61
C THR A 513 12.99 11.56 11.57
N GLU A 514 12.59 11.38 10.31
CA GLU A 514 13.01 12.21 9.16
C GLU A 514 12.13 13.46 9.08
N ARG A 515 12.74 14.64 8.99
CA ARG A 515 12.06 15.94 9.04
C ARG A 515 12.44 16.81 7.83
N SER A 516 11.49 17.64 7.39
CA SER A 516 11.67 18.59 6.28
C SER A 516 12.53 19.80 6.67
N ARG A 517 13.01 20.59 5.67
CA ARG A 517 13.82 21.81 5.88
C ARG A 517 13.21 22.78 6.89
N ALA A 518 11.88 22.89 6.90
CA ALA A 518 11.11 23.73 7.84
C ALA A 518 11.23 23.33 9.34
N SER A 519 11.90 22.23 9.65
CA SER A 519 12.23 21.79 11.01
C SER A 519 13.73 21.83 11.30
N ILE A 520 14.55 22.41 10.41
CA ILE A 520 16.01 22.40 10.49
C ILE A 520 16.52 23.81 10.76
N GLU A 521 17.34 23.96 11.80
CA GLU A 521 18.09 25.19 12.07
C GLU A 521 19.58 24.83 12.19
N ARG A 522 20.47 25.65 11.64
CA ARG A 522 21.92 25.41 11.71
C ARG A 522 22.73 26.68 11.87
N SER A 523 23.79 26.60 12.65
CA SER A 523 24.81 27.63 12.84
C SER A 523 26.19 26.97 13.02
N ALA A 524 27.24 27.76 13.20
CA ALA A 524 28.57 27.24 13.54
C ALA A 524 28.67 26.63 14.97
N ARG A 525 27.59 26.65 15.77
CA ARG A 525 27.55 26.07 17.13
C ARG A 525 26.32 25.23 17.45
N GLU A 526 25.27 25.23 16.64
CA GLU A 526 24.09 24.39 16.86
C GLU A 526 23.56 23.82 15.55
N PHE A 527 23.13 22.55 15.57
CA PHE A 527 22.35 21.92 14.51
C PHE A 527 21.09 21.27 15.12
N ARG A 528 19.91 21.84 14.82
CA ARG A 528 18.61 21.42 15.33
C ARG A 528 17.83 20.69 14.24
N VAL A 529 17.18 19.59 14.62
CA VAL A 529 16.31 18.78 13.76
C VAL A 529 15.00 18.55 14.51
N GLY A 530 14.12 19.54 14.49
CA GLY A 530 12.91 19.60 15.30
C GLY A 530 13.21 19.75 16.80
N PRO A 531 12.71 18.87 17.68
CA PRO A 531 12.93 18.97 19.12
C PRO A 531 14.36 18.56 19.57
N SER A 532 15.05 17.73 18.77
CA SER A 532 16.43 17.27 19.03
C SER A 532 17.47 18.24 18.44
N ALA A 533 18.63 18.40 19.09
CA ALA A 533 19.70 19.29 18.64
C ALA A 533 21.11 18.83 19.07
N LEU A 534 22.11 19.20 18.29
CA LEU A 534 23.54 19.08 18.60
C LEU A 534 24.10 20.50 18.85
N GLU A 535 24.80 20.71 19.97
CA GLU A 535 25.41 21.99 20.36
C GLU A 535 26.91 21.82 20.59
N TRP A 536 27.74 22.66 19.96
CA TRP A 536 29.19 22.70 20.12
C TRP A 536 29.61 23.83 21.05
N THR A 537 30.18 23.46 22.20
CA THR A 537 30.56 24.40 23.27
C THR A 537 31.95 25.01 23.10
N GLY A 538 32.76 24.47 22.17
CA GLY A 538 34.19 24.79 22.02
C GLY A 538 35.13 23.73 22.59
N SER A 539 34.63 22.83 23.45
CA SER A 539 35.40 21.70 24.01
C SER A 539 34.61 20.38 24.07
N GLU A 540 33.29 20.47 24.30
CA GLU A 540 32.34 19.34 24.26
C GLU A 540 31.29 19.51 23.15
N LEU A 541 30.88 18.38 22.55
CA LEU A 541 29.65 18.27 21.78
C LEU A 541 28.52 17.79 22.71
N VAL A 542 27.47 18.60 22.85
CA VAL A 542 26.29 18.34 23.69
C VAL A 542 25.10 18.04 22.78
N ILE A 543 24.64 16.80 22.79
CA ILE A 543 23.53 16.31 21.97
C ILE A 543 22.28 16.18 22.85
N ARG A 544 21.30 17.06 22.65
CA ARG A 544 19.97 16.97 23.26
C ARG A 544 19.06 16.13 22.36
N ILE A 545 18.51 15.06 22.92
CA ILE A 545 17.59 14.15 22.23
C ILE A 545 16.20 14.31 22.85
N ASP A 546 15.19 14.49 22.00
CA ASP A 546 13.78 14.31 22.37
C ASP A 546 13.04 13.65 21.20
N GLU A 547 13.10 12.33 21.15
CA GLU A 547 12.59 11.50 20.06
C GLU A 547 11.59 10.45 20.56
N ARG A 548 10.90 9.77 19.64
CA ARG A 548 10.02 8.64 19.96
C ARG A 548 10.53 7.38 19.30
N SER A 549 10.70 6.29 20.06
CA SER A 549 11.24 5.04 19.53
C SER A 549 10.30 4.36 18.54
N ALA A 550 10.86 3.59 17.61
CA ALA A 550 10.12 2.72 16.71
C ALA A 550 10.45 1.24 16.99
N PRO A 551 9.53 0.29 16.73
CA PRO A 551 8.14 0.53 16.32
C PRO A 551 7.26 1.08 17.46
N ILE A 552 7.56 0.77 18.73
CA ILE A 552 6.75 1.16 19.89
C ILE A 552 7.05 2.63 20.28
N PRO A 553 6.07 3.57 20.24
CA PRO A 553 6.27 5.03 20.34
C PRO A 553 6.54 5.58 21.75
N LEU A 554 7.45 4.92 22.49
CA LEU A 554 7.95 5.35 23.79
C LEU A 554 8.87 6.58 23.64
N ALA A 555 8.93 7.44 24.67
CA ALA A 555 9.84 8.57 24.69
C ALA A 555 11.31 8.11 24.79
N VAL A 556 12.18 8.81 24.06
CA VAL A 556 13.63 8.67 24.09
C VAL A 556 14.16 10.09 24.26
N ARG A 557 14.33 10.50 25.51
CA ARG A 557 14.66 11.88 25.89
C ARG A 557 15.82 11.91 26.86
N GLY A 558 16.76 12.82 26.62
CA GLY A 558 18.02 12.89 27.35
C GLY A 558 19.06 13.82 26.75
N THR A 559 20.22 13.87 27.38
CA THR A 559 21.43 14.53 26.89
C THR A 559 22.57 13.51 26.77
N VAL A 560 23.33 13.60 25.69
CA VAL A 560 24.64 12.95 25.53
C VAL A 560 25.69 14.05 25.45
N ARG A 561 26.78 13.95 26.22
CA ARG A 561 27.94 14.84 26.06
C ARG A 561 29.14 14.03 25.62
N LEU A 562 29.81 14.46 24.57
CA LEU A 562 31.09 13.92 24.14
C LEU A 562 32.19 14.96 24.33
N SER A 563 33.19 14.61 25.11
CA SER A 563 34.46 15.32 25.23
C SER A 563 35.56 14.49 24.58
N ALA A 564 36.57 15.13 24.01
CA ALA A 564 37.74 14.46 23.43
C ALA A 564 39.02 15.22 23.80
N PRO A 565 40.15 14.51 24.04
CA PRO A 565 41.44 15.16 24.31
C PRO A 565 41.97 15.93 23.09
N ARG A 566 41.55 15.52 21.88
CA ARG A 566 41.84 16.19 20.62
C ARG A 566 40.68 15.98 19.66
N TRP A 567 40.36 17.03 18.91
CA TRP A 567 39.42 17.01 17.80
C TRP A 567 40.18 17.17 16.48
N PHE A 568 39.61 16.68 15.39
CA PHE A 568 40.18 16.80 14.04
C PHE A 568 39.14 17.35 13.06
N ASP A 569 39.61 18.07 12.05
CA ASP A 569 38.85 18.86 11.07
C ASP A 569 39.11 18.43 9.61
N TRP A 570 39.89 17.38 9.40
CA TRP A 570 40.20 16.80 8.09
C TRP A 570 39.35 15.58 7.74
N GLN A 571 39.37 15.19 6.46
CA GLN A 571 38.68 14.01 5.94
C GLN A 571 39.62 13.15 5.09
N LEU A 572 39.38 11.84 5.05
CA LEU A 572 40.05 10.88 4.18
C LEU A 572 39.04 10.33 3.16
N PRO A 573 39.39 10.22 1.87
CA PRO A 573 38.55 9.54 0.90
C PRO A 573 38.47 8.04 1.22
N LEU A 574 37.27 7.46 1.09
CA LEU A 574 36.99 6.03 1.24
C LEU A 574 37.00 5.28 -0.11
N ASP A 575 37.17 5.99 -1.22
CA ASP A 575 37.35 5.43 -2.55
C ASP A 575 38.33 6.26 -3.40
N PRO A 576 38.99 5.68 -4.43
CA PRO A 576 39.95 6.40 -5.27
C PRO A 576 39.41 7.60 -6.09
N SER A 577 38.09 7.82 -6.13
CA SER A 577 37.46 9.00 -6.75
C SER A 577 36.94 10.02 -5.72
N GLY A 578 37.13 9.78 -4.41
CA GLY A 578 36.84 10.74 -3.34
C GLY A 578 35.36 11.10 -3.13
N GLN A 579 34.43 10.38 -3.77
CA GLN A 579 33.00 10.63 -3.65
C GLN A 579 32.44 10.25 -2.27
N HIS A 580 33.09 9.31 -1.59
CA HIS A 580 32.82 8.99 -0.19
C HIS A 580 34.01 9.40 0.68
N ARG A 581 33.72 9.99 1.84
CA ARG A 581 34.74 10.56 2.74
C ARG A 581 34.41 10.26 4.20
N TRP A 582 35.45 10.09 5.02
CA TRP A 582 35.36 9.89 6.47
C TRP A 582 36.18 10.95 7.19
N GLY A 583 35.55 11.68 8.12
CA GLY A 583 36.22 12.59 9.04
C GLY A 583 36.25 12.01 10.45
N PRO A 584 37.43 11.60 10.98
CA PRO A 584 37.57 11.12 12.35
C PRO A 584 37.55 12.30 13.35
N LEU A 585 36.39 12.92 13.55
CA LEU A 585 36.25 14.18 14.29
C LEU A 585 36.69 14.08 15.77
N ALA A 586 36.34 12.98 16.44
CA ALA A 586 36.82 12.61 17.77
C ALA A 586 37.10 11.10 17.81
N PRO A 587 38.28 10.65 17.35
CA PRO A 587 38.59 9.24 17.18
C PRO A 587 38.98 8.58 18.50
N ALA A 588 39.07 9.32 19.60
CA ALA A 588 38.99 8.83 20.97
C ALA A 588 38.35 9.92 21.84
N GLY A 589 37.51 9.54 22.79
CA GLY A 589 36.83 10.49 23.67
C GLY A 589 36.14 9.85 24.86
N ARG A 590 35.60 10.69 25.75
CA ARG A 590 34.80 10.30 26.91
C ARG A 590 33.38 10.81 26.73
N ILE A 591 32.43 9.88 26.80
CA ILE A 591 31.00 10.15 26.69
C ILE A 591 30.35 10.12 28.07
N SER A 592 29.40 11.02 28.30
CA SER A 592 28.40 10.89 29.36
C SER A 592 27.01 10.84 28.71
N VAL A 593 26.15 9.99 29.27
CA VAL A 593 24.83 9.69 28.74
C VAL A 593 23.84 9.79 29.89
N ASP A 594 22.85 10.66 29.75
CA ASP A 594 21.81 10.92 30.76
C ASP A 594 20.45 11.03 30.07
N PHE A 595 19.69 9.93 30.08
CA PHE A 595 18.34 9.84 29.52
C PHE A 595 17.31 9.66 30.63
N ASP A 596 16.44 10.67 30.81
CA ASP A 596 15.29 10.57 31.72
C ASP A 596 14.29 9.50 31.23
N SER A 597 14.13 9.37 29.90
CA SER A 597 13.44 8.23 29.28
C SER A 597 14.35 7.59 28.22
N PRO A 598 14.76 6.31 28.37
CA PRO A 598 14.14 5.28 29.22
C PRO A 598 14.81 5.09 30.60
N GLY A 599 15.40 6.14 31.21
CA GLY A 599 16.10 6.04 32.49
C GLY A 599 17.44 5.33 32.35
N ILE A 600 18.39 5.95 31.64
CA ILE A 600 19.75 5.42 31.42
C ILE A 600 20.77 6.51 31.76
N GLN A 601 21.60 6.24 32.76
CA GLN A 601 22.72 7.10 33.16
C GLN A 601 24.03 6.29 33.19
N TRP A 602 25.06 6.75 32.47
CA TRP A 602 26.41 6.18 32.52
C TRP A 602 27.46 7.14 31.92
N GLN A 603 28.74 6.83 32.17
CA GLN A 603 29.89 7.43 31.49
C GLN A 603 30.82 6.33 30.97
N GLY A 604 31.60 6.61 29.91
CA GLY A 604 32.55 5.66 29.37
C GLY A 604 33.32 6.20 28.17
N HIS A 605 33.89 5.30 27.37
CA HIS A 605 34.51 5.64 26.09
C HIS A 605 33.44 6.03 25.06
N GLY A 606 33.75 7.03 24.24
CA GLY A 606 32.94 7.47 23.12
C GLY A 606 33.79 7.97 21.96
N TYR A 607 33.14 8.32 20.86
CA TYR A 607 33.78 8.81 19.65
C TYR A 607 32.78 9.58 18.78
N LEU A 608 33.29 10.32 17.79
CA LEU A 608 32.52 10.91 16.72
C LEU A 608 33.28 10.75 15.40
N ASP A 609 32.56 10.26 14.40
CA ASP A 609 33.01 10.17 13.00
C ASP A 609 31.96 10.86 12.12
N SER A 610 32.38 11.73 11.20
CA SER A 610 31.55 12.13 10.06
C SER A 610 31.77 11.18 8.88
N ASN A 611 30.71 10.87 8.15
CA ASN A 611 30.79 10.13 6.89
C ASN A 611 29.96 10.88 5.85
N GLU A 612 30.57 11.18 4.70
CA GLU A 612 29.96 11.94 3.61
C GLU A 612 29.92 11.12 2.32
N GLY A 613 29.00 11.48 1.42
CA GLY A 613 28.81 10.79 0.15
C GLY A 613 28.11 11.69 -0.88
N ASP A 614 28.78 11.93 -2.00
CA ASP A 614 28.20 12.67 -3.13
C ASP A 614 27.26 11.75 -3.96
N GLU A 615 27.47 10.43 -3.85
CA GLU A 615 26.56 9.38 -4.33
C GLU A 615 26.08 8.47 -3.16
N PRO A 616 25.05 7.63 -3.35
CA PRO A 616 24.64 6.63 -2.36
C PRO A 616 25.72 5.58 -2.12
N ILE A 617 25.96 5.25 -0.85
CA ILE A 617 26.90 4.22 -0.42
C ILE A 617 26.70 2.87 -1.15
N GLU A 618 25.45 2.49 -1.40
CA GLU A 618 25.11 1.24 -2.09
C GLU A 618 25.21 1.34 -3.62
N SER A 619 25.42 2.52 -4.20
CA SER A 619 25.77 2.66 -5.63
C SER A 619 27.20 2.21 -5.90
N ARG A 620 28.11 2.43 -4.93
CA ARG A 620 29.56 2.23 -5.07
C ARG A 620 30.05 0.89 -4.51
N TYR A 621 29.61 0.51 -3.30
CA TYR A 621 30.11 -0.66 -2.59
C TYR A 621 29.12 -1.84 -2.61
N ASP A 622 29.67 -3.04 -2.50
CA ASP A 622 28.90 -4.28 -2.28
C ASP A 622 29.12 -4.89 -0.91
N GLU A 623 30.35 -4.80 -0.40
CA GLU A 623 30.70 -5.12 0.98
C GLU A 623 31.32 -3.87 1.62
N TRP A 624 30.87 -3.52 2.82
CA TRP A 624 31.48 -2.50 3.65
C TRP A 624 31.52 -3.07 5.06
N ASP A 625 32.70 -3.55 5.46
CA ASP A 625 32.99 -3.91 6.84
C ASP A 625 33.78 -2.77 7.48
N TRP A 626 33.34 -2.32 8.65
CA TRP A 626 34.02 -1.34 9.49
C TRP A 626 34.31 -1.96 10.85
N SER A 627 35.43 -1.59 11.46
CA SER A 627 35.74 -1.97 12.83
C SER A 627 36.56 -0.91 13.55
N ARG A 628 36.32 -0.78 14.85
CA ARG A 628 36.96 0.21 15.73
C ARG A 628 37.20 -0.42 17.10
N ALA A 629 38.45 -0.39 17.55
CA ALA A 629 38.86 -0.81 18.89
C ALA A 629 39.59 0.32 19.62
N THR A 630 39.53 0.31 20.95
CA THR A 630 40.52 0.97 21.82
C THR A 630 41.54 -0.09 22.24
N VAL A 631 42.83 0.25 22.15
CA VAL A 631 43.95 -0.62 22.49
C VAL A 631 44.42 -0.32 23.92
N ASP A 632 45.14 -1.26 24.55
CA ASP A 632 45.60 -1.16 25.95
C ASP A 632 46.39 0.12 26.29
N ASP A 633 47.02 0.74 25.29
CA ASP A 633 47.78 2.00 25.41
C ASP A 633 46.90 3.27 25.32
N GLY A 634 45.58 3.11 25.23
CA GLY A 634 44.61 4.19 25.06
C GLY A 634 44.48 4.71 23.62
N SER A 635 45.29 4.23 22.67
CA SER A 635 45.13 4.55 21.26
C SER A 635 43.86 3.90 20.69
N SER A 636 43.30 4.48 19.64
CA SER A 636 42.15 3.89 18.93
C SER A 636 42.57 3.43 17.53
N ALA A 637 42.30 2.17 17.22
CA ALA A 637 42.49 1.59 15.90
C ALA A 637 41.16 1.55 15.15
N VAL A 638 41.13 2.06 13.92
CA VAL A 638 39.97 2.05 13.03
C VAL A 638 40.35 1.40 11.71
N VAL A 639 39.49 0.52 11.20
CA VAL A 639 39.66 -0.16 9.91
C VAL A 639 38.36 -0.08 9.11
N TYR A 640 38.45 0.41 7.88
CA TYR A 640 37.44 0.23 6.82
C TYR A 640 37.97 -0.83 5.85
N ASP A 641 37.23 -1.90 5.64
CA ASP A 641 37.55 -3.01 4.72
C ASP A 641 36.43 -3.13 3.69
N LEU A 642 36.59 -2.39 2.59
CA LEU A 642 35.54 -2.10 1.63
C LEU A 642 35.75 -2.89 0.34
N ARG A 643 34.66 -3.32 -0.31
CA ARG A 643 34.70 -3.82 -1.69
C ARG A 643 33.75 -3.05 -2.59
N THR A 644 34.30 -2.48 -3.65
CA THR A 644 33.54 -1.83 -4.71
C THR A 644 32.91 -2.87 -5.64
N ARG A 645 31.86 -2.45 -6.37
CA ARG A 645 31.05 -3.34 -7.24
C ARG A 645 31.80 -3.97 -8.41
N ASP A 646 33.01 -3.52 -8.71
CA ASP A 646 33.93 -4.12 -9.68
C ASP A 646 34.88 -5.16 -9.04
N GLY A 647 34.65 -5.51 -7.78
CA GLY A 647 35.40 -6.53 -7.04
C GLY A 647 36.71 -6.04 -6.43
N ARG A 648 37.08 -4.76 -6.62
CA ARG A 648 38.29 -4.21 -5.99
C ARG A 648 38.09 -4.04 -4.49
N GLU A 649 39.16 -4.30 -3.76
CA GLU A 649 39.25 -4.10 -2.32
C GLU A 649 39.88 -2.73 -2.03
N HIS A 650 39.33 -2.00 -1.07
CA HIS A 650 39.90 -0.75 -0.57
C HIS A 650 39.97 -0.82 0.96
N LEU A 651 41.19 -0.80 1.48
CA LEU A 651 41.50 -1.03 2.88
C LEU A 651 42.13 0.22 3.48
N ILE A 652 41.50 0.78 4.50
CA ILE A 652 42.00 1.92 5.25
C ILE A 652 42.16 1.48 6.69
N ALA A 653 43.38 1.52 7.21
CA ALA A 653 43.71 1.25 8.60
C ALA A 653 44.42 2.46 9.20
N ARG A 654 43.92 2.97 10.33
CA ARG A 654 44.42 4.16 11.02
C ARG A 654 44.46 3.94 12.53
N ARG A 655 45.61 4.21 13.15
CA ARG A 655 45.78 4.22 14.61
C ARG A 655 45.94 5.66 15.06
N PHE A 656 45.03 6.11 15.91
CA PHE A 656 45.01 7.44 16.50
C PHE A 656 45.62 7.34 17.90
N GLN A 657 46.80 7.90 18.08
CA GLN A 657 47.54 7.89 19.34
C GLN A 657 47.01 8.96 20.30
N THR A 658 47.33 8.84 21.59
CA THR A 658 46.81 9.71 22.66
C THR A 658 47.40 11.11 22.66
N ASP A 659 48.56 11.33 22.02
CA ASP A 659 49.11 12.65 21.68
C ASP A 659 48.46 13.27 20.42
N GLY A 660 47.67 12.48 19.69
CA GLY A 660 47.03 12.85 18.44
C GLY A 660 47.88 12.66 17.19
N GLN A 661 49.00 11.94 17.25
CA GLN A 661 49.60 11.36 16.05
C GLN A 661 48.65 10.35 15.41
N VAL A 662 48.69 10.25 14.08
CA VAL A 662 47.87 9.31 13.31
C VAL A 662 48.79 8.52 12.40
N THR A 663 48.86 7.20 12.59
CA THR A 663 49.72 6.31 11.81
C THR A 663 48.89 5.30 11.03
N GLU A 664 49.39 4.87 9.88
CA GLU A 664 48.89 3.66 9.22
C GLU A 664 49.37 2.41 9.99
N PHE A 665 48.72 1.27 9.78
CA PHE A 665 49.16 -0.04 10.24
C PHE A 665 48.62 -1.13 9.30
N ASP A 666 49.24 -2.31 9.25
CA ASP A 666 48.65 -3.47 8.57
C ASP A 666 47.64 -4.15 9.52
N PRO A 667 46.34 -4.21 9.18
CA PRO A 667 45.34 -4.88 10.02
C PRO A 667 45.28 -6.40 9.77
N GLY A 668 46.10 -6.92 8.86
CA GLY A 668 46.24 -8.34 8.57
C GLY A 668 45.24 -8.89 7.53
N PRO A 669 45.19 -10.23 7.37
CA PRO A 669 44.25 -10.88 6.47
C PRO A 669 42.79 -10.67 6.89
N ARG A 670 41.88 -10.78 5.91
CA ARG A 670 40.44 -10.78 6.13
C ARG A 670 39.96 -12.17 6.57
N HIS A 671 39.22 -12.22 7.66
CA HIS A 671 38.61 -13.44 8.20
C HIS A 671 37.09 -13.40 8.03
N ALA A 672 36.47 -14.55 7.74
CA ALA A 672 35.03 -14.68 7.69
C ALA A 672 34.44 -14.86 9.09
N LEU A 673 33.43 -14.06 9.43
CA LEU A 673 32.70 -14.15 10.69
C LEU A 673 31.36 -14.90 10.50
N ALA A 674 30.81 -15.40 11.61
CA ALA A 674 29.53 -16.10 11.62
C ALA A 674 28.42 -15.26 10.94
N ARG A 675 27.59 -15.90 10.11
CA ARG A 675 26.50 -15.21 9.39
C ARG A 675 25.45 -14.63 10.34
N THR A 676 24.74 -13.61 9.89
CA THR A 676 23.72 -12.91 10.70
C THR A 676 22.38 -13.66 10.68
N GLY A 677 21.41 -13.27 11.51
CA GLY A 677 20.06 -13.85 11.48
C GLY A 677 19.39 -13.72 10.11
N TRP A 678 19.64 -12.60 9.42
CA TRP A 678 19.24 -12.38 8.02
C TRP A 678 20.12 -13.09 6.98
N ARG A 679 21.04 -13.97 7.40
CA ARG A 679 22.03 -14.70 6.56
C ARG A 679 23.05 -13.82 5.82
N ILE A 680 23.28 -12.59 6.27
CA ILE A 680 24.34 -11.72 5.72
C ILE A 680 25.71 -12.35 6.06
N GLY A 681 26.68 -12.26 5.16
CA GLY A 681 28.08 -12.60 5.43
C GLY A 681 28.78 -11.40 6.06
N ARG A 682 29.62 -11.63 7.07
CA ARG A 682 30.40 -10.60 7.78
C ARG A 682 31.88 -10.94 7.64
N SER A 683 32.76 -9.95 7.56
CA SER A 683 34.20 -10.16 7.67
C SER A 683 34.89 -9.11 8.53
N ILE A 684 36.06 -9.47 9.06
CA ILE A 684 36.89 -8.55 9.85
C ILE A 684 38.37 -8.80 9.57
N ARG A 685 39.18 -7.77 9.72
CA ARG A 685 40.64 -7.88 9.68
C ARG A 685 41.17 -8.33 11.04
N SER A 686 42.14 -9.24 11.02
CA SER A 686 42.87 -9.66 12.20
C SER A 686 44.22 -10.22 11.80
N GLU A 687 45.25 -9.87 12.56
CA GLU A 687 46.55 -10.53 12.46
C GLU A 687 46.43 -12.04 12.72
N GLY A 688 47.18 -12.85 11.97
CA GLY A 688 47.08 -14.31 11.98
C GLY A 688 47.81 -15.02 13.13
N ALA A 689 48.48 -14.28 14.03
CA ALA A 689 49.26 -14.82 15.14
C ALA A 689 48.45 -15.04 16.44
N GLY A 690 47.17 -14.64 16.46
CA GLY A 690 46.29 -14.74 17.62
C GLY A 690 45.10 -15.70 17.42
N PRO A 691 44.23 -15.83 18.44
CA PRO A 691 42.96 -16.55 18.33
C PRO A 691 42.11 -16.09 17.12
N PRO A 692 41.37 -17.00 16.46
CA PRO A 692 40.54 -16.65 15.32
C PRO A 692 39.44 -15.66 15.72
N PRO A 693 39.19 -14.60 14.94
CA PRO A 693 38.27 -13.55 15.33
C PRO A 693 36.83 -14.05 15.37
N ARG A 694 36.04 -13.53 16.31
CA ARG A 694 34.67 -14.01 16.58
C ARG A 694 33.73 -12.91 17.05
N ILE A 695 32.44 -13.07 16.74
CA ILE A 695 31.38 -12.21 17.29
C ILE A 695 31.12 -12.60 18.74
N THR A 696 31.27 -11.66 19.67
CA THR A 696 30.91 -11.86 21.09
C THR A 696 29.46 -11.49 21.36
N ARG A 697 28.95 -10.44 20.70
CA ARG A 697 27.56 -9.98 20.87
C ARG A 697 27.08 -9.20 19.65
N THR A 698 25.99 -9.64 19.01
CA THR A 698 25.29 -8.80 18.03
C THR A 698 24.47 -7.74 18.78
N LEU A 699 24.61 -6.46 18.41
CA LEU A 699 23.88 -5.35 19.02
C LEU A 699 22.60 -5.04 18.23
N GLU A 700 22.73 -5.04 16.90
CA GLU A 700 21.70 -4.75 15.89
C GLU A 700 21.81 -5.76 14.72
N ASP A 701 20.69 -6.32 14.24
CA ASP A 701 20.68 -7.33 13.16
C ASP A 701 19.51 -7.08 12.18
N THR A 702 19.78 -6.31 11.11
CA THR A 702 18.77 -5.91 10.11
C THR A 702 19.01 -6.61 8.76
N PRO A 703 18.06 -6.55 7.81
CA PRO A 703 18.18 -7.29 6.54
C PRO A 703 19.35 -6.90 5.63
N PHE A 704 20.04 -5.77 5.88
CA PHE A 704 21.18 -5.26 5.10
C PHE A 704 22.37 -4.77 5.94
N TYR A 705 22.13 -4.37 7.20
CA TYR A 705 23.13 -3.77 8.09
C TYR A 705 23.11 -4.44 9.46
N VAL A 706 24.30 -4.70 10.03
CA VAL A 706 24.47 -5.35 11.33
C VAL A 706 25.59 -4.67 12.12
N ARG A 707 25.33 -4.36 13.39
CA ARG A 707 26.34 -3.84 14.35
C ARG A 707 26.57 -4.87 15.45
N SER A 708 27.83 -5.15 15.75
CA SER A 708 28.27 -6.19 16.69
C SER A 708 29.44 -5.72 17.55
N LEU A 709 29.71 -6.47 18.62
CA LEU A 709 31.01 -6.54 19.26
C LEU A 709 31.73 -7.80 18.72
N ALA A 710 32.99 -7.64 18.35
CA ALA A 710 33.84 -8.69 17.79
C ALA A 710 35.22 -8.68 18.45
N GLU A 711 35.75 -9.86 18.76
CA GLU A 711 37.16 -10.03 19.16
C GLU A 711 38.03 -10.24 17.92
N SER A 712 39.17 -9.55 17.87
CA SER A 712 40.19 -9.65 16.80
C SER A 712 41.59 -9.31 17.33
N THR A 713 42.64 -9.58 16.55
CA THR A 713 44.03 -9.20 16.87
C THR A 713 44.46 -7.97 16.09
N VAL A 714 44.93 -6.93 16.78
CA VAL A 714 45.46 -5.68 16.22
C VAL A 714 46.70 -5.23 17.01
N GLY A 715 47.81 -4.97 16.33
CA GLY A 715 49.09 -4.59 16.93
C GLY A 715 49.66 -5.64 17.88
N GLY A 716 49.48 -6.93 17.58
CA GLY A 716 49.84 -8.06 18.45
C GLY A 716 48.98 -8.19 19.71
N ARG A 717 47.88 -7.42 19.84
CA ARG A 717 46.98 -7.44 21.00
C ARG A 717 45.58 -7.93 20.61
N GLN A 718 44.97 -8.72 21.49
CA GLN A 718 43.54 -9.06 21.38
C GLN A 718 42.71 -7.86 21.82
N VAL A 719 41.75 -7.46 20.98
CA VAL A 719 40.91 -6.28 21.21
C VAL A 719 39.43 -6.61 20.95
N VAL A 720 38.55 -5.95 21.69
CA VAL A 720 37.10 -5.98 21.42
C VAL A 720 36.73 -4.76 20.58
N SER A 721 36.47 -5.00 19.30
CA SER A 721 36.03 -3.98 18.35
C SER A 721 34.51 -3.80 18.41
N VAL A 722 34.04 -2.55 18.28
CA VAL A 722 32.74 -2.30 17.64
C VAL A 722 32.94 -2.61 16.16
N HIS A 723 32.10 -3.46 15.59
CA HIS A 723 32.21 -3.91 14.21
C HIS A 723 30.86 -3.81 13.50
N GLU A 724 30.86 -3.29 12.28
CA GLU A 724 29.69 -3.04 11.47
C GLU A 724 29.85 -3.65 10.09
N THR A 725 28.81 -4.32 9.60
CA THR A 725 28.73 -4.87 8.24
C THR A 725 27.54 -4.25 7.53
N LEU A 726 27.79 -3.64 6.39
CA LEU A 726 26.79 -3.16 5.45
C LEU A 726 26.88 -3.96 4.14
N ASN A 727 25.76 -4.51 3.69
CA ASN A 727 25.66 -5.24 2.43
C ASN A 727 24.97 -4.41 1.34
N GLY A 728 25.76 -3.91 0.39
CA GLY A 728 25.30 -3.06 -0.71
C GLY A 728 24.19 -3.66 -1.59
N PRO A 729 24.29 -4.92 -2.06
CA PRO A 729 23.24 -5.55 -2.87
C PRO A 729 21.89 -5.60 -2.16
N ARG A 730 21.89 -5.78 -0.83
CA ARG A 730 20.67 -5.76 -0.04
C ARG A 730 20.18 -4.35 0.25
N LEU A 731 21.03 -3.37 0.52
CA LEU A 731 20.59 -1.96 0.63
C LEU A 731 20.05 -1.41 -0.71
N ARG A 732 20.53 -1.91 -1.86
CA ARG A 732 19.92 -1.65 -3.18
C ARG A 732 18.55 -2.32 -3.35
N SER A 733 18.30 -3.46 -2.67
CA SER A 733 17.08 -4.25 -2.87
C SER A 733 15.82 -3.48 -2.43
N ALA A 734 14.87 -3.37 -3.35
CA ALA A 734 13.58 -2.74 -3.07
C ALA A 734 12.86 -3.39 -1.87
N LEU A 735 12.98 -4.71 -1.69
CA LEU A 735 12.41 -5.43 -0.55
C LEU A 735 12.94 -4.87 0.78
N VAL A 736 14.24 -4.62 0.89
CA VAL A 736 14.87 -4.17 2.13
C VAL A 736 14.69 -2.68 2.34
N ARG A 737 14.76 -1.87 1.27
CA ARG A 737 14.41 -0.43 1.34
C ARG A 737 12.99 -0.19 1.83
N LEU A 738 12.06 -1.11 1.55
CA LEU A 738 10.68 -1.10 2.06
C LEU A 738 10.53 -1.62 3.50
N MET A 739 11.56 -2.25 4.08
CA MET A 739 11.59 -2.70 5.49
C MET A 739 12.16 -1.63 6.44
N LEU A 740 12.72 -0.53 5.91
CA LEU A 740 13.25 0.58 6.69
C LEU A 740 12.10 1.36 7.36
N PRO A 741 12.04 1.43 8.71
CA PRO A 741 10.85 1.93 9.42
C PRO A 741 10.91 3.46 9.62
N TRP A 742 10.76 4.21 8.52
CA TRP A 742 10.75 5.68 8.52
C TRP A 742 9.53 6.26 9.25
N ARG A 743 9.74 7.28 10.09
CA ARG A 743 8.69 8.23 10.48
C ARG A 743 8.99 9.58 9.86
N MET A 744 8.02 10.14 9.13
CA MET A 744 8.05 11.52 8.66
C MET A 744 6.92 12.31 9.33
N PRO A 745 7.19 13.21 10.29
CA PRO A 745 6.25 14.25 10.67
C PRO A 745 6.13 15.20 9.47
N ARG A 746 4.98 15.17 8.80
CA ARG A 746 4.69 16.10 7.69
C ARG A 746 3.95 17.31 8.21
N LEU A 747 4.16 18.43 7.53
CA LEU A 747 3.56 19.73 7.85
C LEU A 747 2.03 19.62 7.90
N ARG A 748 1.45 20.32 8.87
CA ARG A 748 0.05 20.77 8.84
C ARG A 748 -0.05 22.04 8.01
#